data_AF-A0A4U0Y2P3-F1
#
_entry.id   AF-A0A4U0Y2P3-F1
#
_cell.length_a   1.000
_cell.length_b   1.000
_cell.length_c   1.000
_cell.angle_alpha   90.00
_cell.angle_beta   90.00
_cell.angle_gamma   90.00
#
_symmetry.space_group_name_H-M   'P 1'
#
loop_
_entity.id
_entity.type
_entity.pdbx_description
1 polymer ?
#
loop_
_entity_poly.entity_id
_entity_poly.type
_entity_poly.pdbx_seq_one_letter_code
_entity_poly.pdbx_strand_id
1 'polypeptide(L)'
;MFIPVDSTCTMAAYRSLVNHVFLPPELPQSDDGDAFDIIVQTTFKALIEYKRLRADQHSSVENAIRMTGNMATAHVDGYIDEEKLACLMEAIPRDGGSIVLHVSAQNAGMIISRVSALDTGFAIRFEAFELAPLNQAVYQSKGRLGRSFPGSAVDIDIPTFAELGLVDTFARTLAKMSFQAAPGMQPQVRKAKAMFIMGFLNAIGQSAHVDTISKNTREEVLLLDARSPWRRSPVWLLLRVALQLKLPYDIYKKFMAFMMSSIINDHDFQKLSSDMRFSMMAKVARRVYKLATSSLSPGNTHWSHLQKRPPLNLSSLASLHFDQDGFTAIPALDEYLKSISARESGQHTTDFNPESGMAIFQPSVLPYLPGIDSHRDYTIPNLHAFEMWIATHINQWSDLHKTDANACEQLYDLIERYHDLALRQYLGNPEALSVCYLTILELWKALDVCATHLYPLLADYRLDLSMAFAQNFLLPSEAEMQRLLALETYFTTRENRAHLPSARCSYAITADCFSVRYFDQYPDLQVLLEKIEVQAAQEKAAKLEELARLKSEYERLMTLHRDTFCQYYEYVSEEANEWMPQAVTEQRHSYLCQKCEYKSKAAGLKIDIHEWPLPVSTTNQKAVVFEMRPPFSFIHWRDSLVFLRINVLQAEYTMGTRARAQYPLSTDEKLARFATGQHRRIGLLSEDKPHTRTHRKTMDIAKATDAEVCLASGLNSKYYDSDIGTFISGLLAQTKYHSTAPTSSRGDGLRYKSSSIAHRPIRMAKPQIL
;
A
#
# COMPACT_ATOMS: atom_id res chain seq x y z
N MET A 1 -0.64 49.46 1.77
CA MET A 1 -1.36 49.18 0.50
C MET A 1 -2.44 48.16 0.81
N PHE A 2 -3.71 48.53 0.68
CA PHE A 2 -4.83 47.62 0.89
C PHE A 2 -4.90 46.62 -0.28
N ILE A 3 -4.83 45.32 0.01
CA ILE A 3 -5.07 44.27 -0.98
C ILE A 3 -6.58 44.30 -1.30
N PRO A 4 -7.00 44.37 -2.58
CA PRO A 4 -8.41 44.31 -2.93
C PRO A 4 -8.97 42.94 -2.54
N VAL A 5 -9.98 42.95 -1.68
CA VAL A 5 -10.71 41.76 -1.23
C VAL A 5 -11.82 41.49 -2.23
N ASP A 6 -11.49 41.00 -3.41
CA ASP A 6 -12.48 40.43 -4.34
C ASP A 6 -11.82 39.34 -5.18
N SER A 7 -11.71 38.16 -4.59
CA SER A 7 -11.58 36.90 -5.34
C SER A 7 -12.63 35.97 -4.76
N THR A 8 -13.62 35.64 -5.58
CA THR A 8 -14.57 34.57 -5.31
C THR A 8 -13.77 33.27 -5.15
N CYS A 9 -13.72 32.75 -3.93
CA CYS A 9 -13.10 31.47 -3.64
C CYS A 9 -13.77 30.40 -4.51
N THR A 10 -13.02 29.72 -5.37
CA THR A 10 -13.57 28.62 -6.15
C THR A 10 -13.84 27.44 -5.23
N MET A 11 -14.85 26.61 -5.54
CA MET A 11 -15.15 25.41 -4.76
C MET A 11 -13.92 24.47 -4.66
N ALA A 12 -13.07 24.44 -5.68
CA ALA A 12 -11.81 23.70 -5.68
C ALA A 12 -10.83 24.23 -4.64
N ALA A 13 -10.65 25.56 -4.56
CA ALA A 13 -9.81 26.20 -3.56
C ALA A 13 -10.37 25.95 -2.15
N TYR A 14 -11.68 26.13 -1.94
CA TYR A 14 -12.33 25.84 -0.65
C TYR A 14 -12.10 24.37 -0.21
N ARG A 15 -12.24 23.41 -1.14
CA ARG A 15 -11.96 22.00 -0.85
C ARG A 15 -10.49 21.74 -0.49
N SER A 16 -9.54 22.38 -1.20
CA SER A 16 -8.12 22.32 -0.86
C SER A 16 -7.85 22.86 0.55
N LEU A 17 -8.41 24.03 0.91
CA LEU A 17 -8.34 24.60 2.26
C LEU A 17 -8.87 23.62 3.32
N VAL A 18 -10.01 22.98 3.07
CA VAL A 18 -10.60 21.98 3.97
C VAL A 18 -9.67 20.78 4.16
N ASN A 19 -9.11 20.23 3.09
CA ASN A 19 -8.18 19.10 3.15
C ASN A 19 -6.96 19.43 4.03
N HIS A 20 -6.36 20.61 3.83
CA HIS A 20 -5.16 21.04 4.55
C HIS A 20 -5.42 21.41 6.00
N VAL A 21 -6.55 22.05 6.32
CA VAL A 21 -6.89 22.51 7.69
C VAL A 21 -7.53 21.40 8.53
N PHE A 22 -8.55 20.72 8.00
CA PHE A 22 -9.36 19.76 8.74
C PHE A 22 -8.86 18.34 8.67
N LEU A 23 -8.16 17.95 7.59
CA LEU A 23 -7.68 16.59 7.37
C LEU A 23 -8.83 15.55 7.54
N PRO A 24 -9.86 15.58 6.67
CA PRO A 24 -11.01 14.66 6.71
C PRO A 24 -10.59 13.20 6.40
N PRO A 25 -11.48 12.21 6.59
CA PRO A 25 -11.16 10.79 6.33
C PRO A 25 -10.82 10.48 4.87
N GLU A 26 -11.46 11.18 3.94
CA GLU A 26 -11.19 11.08 2.51
C GLU A 26 -10.32 12.28 2.09
N LEU A 27 -9.10 12.01 1.66
CA LEU A 27 -8.13 12.99 1.21
C LEU A 27 -7.77 12.74 -0.26
N PRO A 28 -7.31 13.78 -0.98
CA PRO A 28 -6.84 13.61 -2.35
C PRO A 28 -5.71 12.58 -2.43
N GLN A 29 -5.67 11.85 -3.53
CA GLN A 29 -4.65 10.84 -3.82
C GLN A 29 -3.59 11.33 -4.82
N SER A 30 -3.67 12.60 -5.20
CA SER A 30 -2.76 13.30 -6.09
C SER A 30 -2.54 14.71 -5.57
N ASP A 31 -1.44 15.33 -5.98
CA ASP A 31 -1.18 16.75 -5.73
C ASP A 31 -2.42 17.61 -6.04
N ASP A 32 -2.87 18.41 -5.06
CA ASP A 32 -4.07 19.26 -5.16
C ASP A 32 -3.74 20.74 -5.42
N GLY A 33 -2.49 21.00 -5.84
CA GLY A 33 -2.01 22.31 -6.25
C GLY A 33 -1.52 23.18 -5.09
N ASP A 34 -1.13 24.42 -5.40
CA ASP A 34 -0.68 25.35 -4.37
C ASP A 34 -1.85 25.88 -3.53
N ALA A 35 -1.75 25.67 -2.22
CA ALA A 35 -2.72 26.14 -1.24
C ALA A 35 -2.24 27.39 -0.46
N PHE A 36 -1.10 27.97 -0.85
CA PHE A 36 -0.47 29.10 -0.16
C PHE A 36 -1.44 30.26 0.04
N ASP A 37 -1.98 30.82 -1.06
CA ASP A 37 -2.79 32.03 -1.02
C ASP A 37 -4.06 31.86 -0.19
N ILE A 38 -4.81 30.79 -0.43
CA ILE A 38 -6.08 30.57 0.28
C ILE A 38 -5.86 30.36 1.79
N ILE A 39 -4.81 29.64 2.19
CA ILE A 39 -4.50 29.41 3.60
C ILE A 39 -4.09 30.72 4.28
N VAL A 40 -3.20 31.51 3.65
CA VAL A 40 -2.72 32.78 4.20
C VAL A 40 -3.85 33.81 4.28
N GLN A 41 -4.63 33.99 3.20
CA GLN A 41 -5.75 34.92 3.17
C GLN A 41 -6.84 34.56 4.17
N THR A 42 -7.21 33.27 4.28
CA THR A 42 -8.21 32.82 5.26
C THR A 42 -7.72 33.11 6.68
N THR A 43 -6.44 32.86 6.97
CA THR A 43 -5.84 33.13 8.29
C THR A 43 -5.86 34.64 8.60
N PHE A 44 -5.48 35.47 7.62
CA PHE A 44 -5.47 36.93 7.76
C PHE A 44 -6.87 37.50 8.01
N LYS A 45 -7.86 37.09 7.20
CA LYS A 45 -9.26 37.49 7.36
C LYS A 45 -9.81 37.08 8.73
N ALA A 46 -9.56 35.84 9.16
CA ALA A 46 -9.99 35.35 10.45
C ALA A 46 -9.34 36.11 11.62
N LEU A 47 -8.07 36.55 11.52
CA LEU A 47 -7.43 37.36 12.56
C LEU A 47 -8.06 38.74 12.70
N ILE A 48 -8.41 39.38 11.57
CA ILE A 48 -9.13 40.67 11.56
C ILE A 48 -10.49 40.53 12.25
N GLU A 49 -11.25 39.50 11.88
CA GLU A 49 -12.56 39.22 12.50
C GLU A 49 -12.43 38.89 13.99
N TYR A 50 -11.43 38.09 14.36
CA TYR A 50 -11.18 37.74 15.75
C TYR A 50 -10.86 38.97 16.60
N LYS A 51 -10.05 39.91 16.08
CA LYS A 51 -9.76 41.20 16.74
C LYS A 51 -11.02 42.02 16.98
N ARG A 52 -11.95 42.07 16.01
CA ARG A 52 -13.22 42.80 16.15
C ARG A 52 -14.09 42.27 17.31
N LEU A 53 -14.01 40.98 17.60
CA LEU A 53 -14.80 40.32 18.65
C LEU A 53 -14.17 40.35 20.04
N ARG A 54 -12.88 40.69 20.16
CA ARG A 54 -12.10 40.67 21.42
C ARG A 54 -11.34 41.98 21.61
N ALA A 55 -12.05 43.01 22.08
CA ALA A 55 -11.52 44.34 22.32
C ALA A 55 -10.49 44.41 23.48
N ASP A 56 -10.28 43.32 24.22
CA ASP A 56 -9.43 43.26 25.41
C ASP A 56 -7.98 42.80 25.14
N GLN A 57 -7.65 42.31 23.93
CA GLN A 57 -6.37 41.65 23.64
C GLN A 57 -5.64 42.19 22.39
N HIS A 58 -5.58 43.52 22.24
CA HIS A 58 -5.16 44.17 20.99
C HIS A 58 -3.71 43.91 20.54
N SER A 59 -2.70 43.99 21.41
CA SER A 59 -1.30 44.10 20.94
C SER A 59 -0.74 42.82 20.30
N SER A 60 -1.01 41.65 20.89
CA SER A 60 -0.53 40.36 20.36
C SER A 60 -1.28 39.95 19.10
N VAL A 61 -2.60 40.17 19.04
CA VAL A 61 -3.42 39.89 17.85
C VAL A 61 -3.04 40.86 16.72
N GLU A 62 -2.76 42.13 17.01
CA GLU A 62 -2.28 43.09 16.01
C GLU A 62 -0.94 42.68 15.41
N ASN A 63 -0.02 42.21 16.25
CA ASN A 63 1.26 41.68 15.78
C ASN A 63 1.06 40.44 14.89
N ALA A 64 0.12 39.56 15.21
CA ALA A 64 -0.22 38.41 14.36
C ALA A 64 -0.87 38.81 13.03
N ILE A 65 -1.73 39.83 13.01
CA ILE A 65 -2.31 40.41 11.79
C ILE A 65 -1.20 40.98 10.92
N ARG A 66 -0.34 41.83 11.49
CA ARG A 66 0.80 42.42 10.78
C ARG A 66 1.75 41.35 10.24
N MET A 67 2.07 40.33 11.04
CA MET A 67 2.92 39.21 10.62
C MET A 67 2.33 38.44 9.43
N THR A 68 1.03 38.13 9.47
CA THR A 68 0.36 37.39 8.38
C THR A 68 0.20 38.27 7.14
N GLY A 69 -0.03 39.58 7.32
CA GLY A 69 -0.03 40.57 6.23
C GLY A 69 1.34 40.78 5.57
N ASN A 70 2.42 40.77 6.37
CA ASN A 70 3.78 40.80 5.86
C ASN A 70 4.11 39.53 5.06
N MET A 71 3.65 38.36 5.51
CA MET A 71 3.78 37.11 4.76
C MET A 71 3.06 37.18 3.41
N ALA A 72 1.82 37.70 3.39
CA ALA A 72 1.08 37.90 2.14
C ALA A 72 1.75 38.91 1.21
N THR A 73 2.37 39.96 1.75
CA THR A 73 3.11 40.97 0.96
C THR A 73 4.42 40.41 0.40
N ALA A 74 5.16 39.64 1.20
CA ALA A 74 6.47 39.10 0.85
C ALA A 74 6.43 38.00 -0.22
N HIS A 75 5.24 37.46 -0.54
CA HIS A 75 5.12 36.38 -1.52
C HIS A 75 4.25 36.78 -2.71
N VAL A 76 4.65 36.34 -3.90
CA VAL A 76 3.91 36.42 -5.16
C VAL A 76 3.92 35.02 -5.76
N ASP A 77 2.74 34.51 -6.11
CA ASP A 77 2.55 33.15 -6.63
C ASP A 77 3.22 32.05 -5.76
N GLY A 78 3.17 32.22 -4.44
CA GLY A 78 3.75 31.29 -3.46
C GLY A 78 5.29 31.37 -3.30
N TYR A 79 5.97 32.22 -4.08
CA TYR A 79 7.42 32.46 -4.01
C TYR A 79 7.75 33.79 -3.33
N ILE A 80 8.96 33.92 -2.81
CA ILE A 80 9.40 35.15 -2.14
C ILE A 80 9.77 36.20 -3.20
N ASP A 81 9.19 37.39 -3.07
CA ASP A 81 9.49 38.55 -3.91
C ASP A 81 10.66 39.36 -3.31
N GLU A 82 11.73 39.54 -4.10
CA GLU A 82 12.99 40.17 -3.65
C GLU A 82 12.76 41.61 -3.17
N GLU A 83 12.09 42.44 -3.98
CA GLU A 83 11.89 43.86 -3.70
C GLU A 83 10.99 44.06 -2.48
N LYS A 84 9.86 43.34 -2.43
CA LYS A 84 8.91 43.44 -1.31
C LYS A 84 9.53 42.93 -0.01
N LEU A 85 10.33 41.87 -0.06
CA LEU A 85 11.03 41.38 1.12
C LEU A 85 12.08 42.37 1.60
N ALA A 86 12.87 42.96 0.70
CA ALA A 86 13.86 43.98 1.05
C ALA A 86 13.19 45.17 1.78
N CYS A 87 12.10 45.72 1.22
CA CYS A 87 11.35 46.79 1.86
C CYS A 87 10.83 46.42 3.26
N LEU A 88 10.32 45.19 3.43
CA LEU A 88 9.85 44.72 4.75
C LEU A 88 11.02 44.56 5.74
N MET A 89 12.17 44.07 5.28
CA MET A 89 13.37 43.89 6.10
C MET A 89 13.98 45.23 6.53
N GLU A 90 13.99 46.24 5.66
CA GLU A 90 14.43 47.60 5.99
C GLU A 90 13.51 48.33 6.98
N ALA A 91 12.22 47.98 6.97
CA ALA A 91 11.24 48.54 7.89
C ALA A 91 11.33 47.92 9.30
N ILE A 92 11.70 46.63 9.42
CA ILE A 92 11.68 45.87 10.68
C ILE A 92 12.46 46.51 11.85
N PRO A 93 13.66 47.12 11.64
CA PRO A 93 14.42 47.72 12.74
C PRO A 93 13.68 48.92 13.36
N ARG A 94 12.95 49.69 12.54
CA ARG A 94 12.18 50.87 12.96
C ARG A 94 10.80 50.50 13.47
N ASP A 95 10.05 49.75 12.67
CA ASP A 95 8.62 49.49 12.89
C ASP A 95 8.38 48.29 13.83
N GLY A 96 9.40 47.47 14.04
CA GLY A 96 9.29 46.19 14.74
C GLY A 96 8.38 45.19 14.01
N GLY A 97 7.91 44.19 14.75
CA GLY A 97 7.04 43.14 14.20
C GLY A 97 7.81 41.93 13.71
N SER A 98 7.19 41.17 12.80
CA SER A 98 7.76 39.92 12.29
C SER A 98 7.39 39.69 10.83
N ILE A 99 8.28 39.05 10.09
CA ILE A 99 8.07 38.57 8.72
C ILE A 99 8.14 37.05 8.77
N VAL A 100 7.17 36.37 8.17
CA VAL A 100 7.14 34.91 8.06
C VAL A 100 7.34 34.54 6.60
N LEU A 101 8.29 33.65 6.33
CA LEU A 101 8.69 33.25 4.99
C LEU A 101 8.55 31.75 4.77
N HIS A 102 8.00 31.38 3.62
CA HIS A 102 8.00 30.01 3.12
C HIS A 102 9.09 29.88 2.05
N VAL A 103 10.22 29.29 2.43
CA VAL A 103 11.33 29.03 1.51
C VAL A 103 11.11 27.66 0.87
N SER A 104 10.19 27.61 -0.10
CA SER A 104 9.58 26.37 -0.60
C SER A 104 10.58 25.38 -1.19
N ALA A 105 11.51 25.81 -2.06
CA ALA A 105 12.53 24.91 -2.63
C ALA A 105 13.55 24.37 -1.61
N GLN A 106 13.54 24.86 -0.37
CA GLN A 106 14.39 24.39 0.74
C GLN A 106 13.61 23.65 1.83
N ASN A 107 12.29 23.45 1.67
CA ASN A 107 11.44 22.82 2.67
C ASN A 107 11.53 23.51 4.05
N ALA A 108 11.60 24.84 4.05
CA ALA A 108 11.90 25.61 5.24
C ALA A 108 10.92 26.74 5.51
N GLY A 109 10.66 26.96 6.80
CA GLY A 109 9.97 28.12 7.34
C GLY A 109 10.98 29.03 8.04
N MET A 110 10.81 30.34 7.88
CA MET A 110 11.63 31.34 8.53
C MET A 110 10.78 32.43 9.18
N ILE A 111 11.18 32.88 10.37
CA ILE A 111 10.60 34.03 11.05
C ILE A 111 11.72 35.04 11.29
N ILE A 112 11.55 36.25 10.76
CA ILE A 112 12.46 37.37 10.97
C ILE A 112 11.76 38.34 11.91
N SER A 113 12.37 38.71 13.04
CA SER A 113 11.75 39.62 13.99
C SER A 113 12.75 40.46 14.77
N ARG A 114 12.33 41.66 15.17
CA ARG A 114 13.14 42.50 16.06
C ARG A 114 12.98 42.02 17.50
N VAL A 115 14.10 41.75 18.17
CA VAL A 115 14.16 41.29 19.56
C VAL A 115 15.04 42.23 20.39
N SER A 116 14.83 42.24 21.71
CA SER A 116 15.78 42.84 22.65
C SER A 116 16.74 41.73 23.10
N ALA A 117 18.02 41.84 22.77
CA ALA A 117 19.03 40.98 23.37
C ALA A 117 19.24 41.39 24.83
N LEU A 118 19.52 40.44 25.71
CA LEU A 118 19.66 40.69 27.14
C LEU A 118 20.86 41.60 27.47
N ASP A 119 21.88 41.66 26.59
CA ASP A 119 23.19 42.25 26.93
C ASP A 119 23.69 43.36 25.98
N THR A 120 23.13 43.54 24.77
CA THR A 120 23.72 44.42 23.72
C THR A 120 22.75 45.36 22.99
N GLY A 121 21.48 45.45 23.41
CA GLY A 121 20.46 46.29 22.77
C GLY A 121 19.53 45.50 21.84
N PHE A 122 18.99 46.14 20.79
CA PHE A 122 18.09 45.47 19.85
C PHE A 122 18.85 44.71 18.77
N ALA A 123 18.32 43.55 18.37
CA ALA A 123 18.84 42.72 17.30
C ALA A 123 17.72 42.23 16.37
N ILE A 124 18.10 41.81 15.17
CA ILE A 124 17.23 41.12 14.23
C ILE A 124 17.47 39.63 14.34
N ARG A 125 16.44 38.90 14.76
CA ARG A 125 16.46 37.46 14.94
C ARG A 125 15.90 36.74 13.72
N PHE A 126 16.64 35.75 13.25
CA PHE A 126 16.27 34.81 12.20
C PHE A 126 16.01 33.43 12.81
N GLU A 127 14.76 33.00 12.85
CA GLU A 127 14.36 31.68 13.36
C GLU A 127 14.02 30.78 12.17
N ALA A 128 14.74 29.66 12.00
CA ALA A 128 14.55 28.74 10.88
C ALA A 128 14.13 27.35 11.35
N PHE A 129 13.28 26.69 10.57
CA PHE A 129 12.85 25.31 10.84
C PHE A 129 12.36 24.60 9.58
N GLU A 130 12.48 23.27 9.59
CA GLU A 130 12.00 22.40 8.51
C GLU A 130 10.46 22.30 8.54
N LEU A 131 9.79 22.31 7.37
CA LEU A 131 8.33 22.26 7.32
C LEU A 131 7.76 20.85 7.07
N ALA A 132 8.32 20.09 6.14
CA ALA A 132 7.90 18.72 5.87
C ALA A 132 8.96 17.71 6.37
N PRO A 133 8.60 16.65 7.09
CA PRO A 133 9.56 15.62 7.49
C PRO A 133 9.91 14.69 6.33
N LEU A 134 11.01 13.95 6.47
CA LEU A 134 11.39 12.86 5.57
C LEU A 134 10.30 11.77 5.51
N ASN A 135 10.06 11.19 4.33
CA ASN A 135 9.09 10.11 4.14
C ASN A 135 9.32 8.94 5.10
N GLN A 136 10.58 8.59 5.34
CA GLN A 136 10.94 7.54 6.28
C GLN A 136 10.42 7.83 7.70
N ALA A 137 10.57 9.07 8.18
CA ALA A 137 10.06 9.46 9.49
C ALA A 137 8.53 9.41 9.56
N VAL A 138 7.84 9.70 8.44
CA VAL A 138 6.38 9.54 8.33
C VAL A 138 5.97 8.06 8.40
N TYR A 139 6.60 7.19 7.60
CA TYR A 139 6.25 5.76 7.55
C TYR A 139 6.64 4.98 8.81
N GLN A 140 7.74 5.33 9.48
CA GLN A 140 8.22 4.62 10.67
C GLN A 140 7.47 5.02 11.95
N SER A 141 6.86 6.21 11.99
CA SER A 141 6.19 6.70 13.17
C SER A 141 4.86 5.99 13.40
N LYS A 142 4.76 5.18 14.46
CA LYS A 142 3.48 4.67 14.97
C LYS A 142 2.74 5.80 15.69
N GLY A 143 1.86 6.51 14.98
CA GLY A 143 1.03 7.58 15.56
C GLY A 143 1.41 8.98 15.08
N ARG A 144 1.65 9.93 15.99
CA ARG A 144 1.97 11.33 15.63
C ARG A 144 3.46 11.62 15.74
N LEU A 145 4.00 12.35 14.78
CA LEU A 145 5.41 12.75 14.78
C LEU A 145 5.59 14.00 15.67
N GLY A 146 6.35 13.84 16.77
CA GLY A 146 6.74 14.95 17.64
C GLY A 146 7.88 15.75 17.02
N ARG A 147 7.71 17.06 16.87
CA ARG A 147 8.70 17.97 16.27
C ARG A 147 8.81 19.26 17.10
N SER A 148 10.02 19.79 17.21
CA SER A 148 10.32 21.03 17.94
C SER A 148 10.60 22.17 16.98
N PHE A 149 10.14 23.37 17.31
CA PHE A 149 10.26 24.58 16.49
C PHE A 149 10.57 25.80 17.37
N PRO A 150 11.42 26.75 16.91
CA PRO A 150 12.25 26.68 15.71
C PRO A 150 13.41 25.68 15.86
N GLY A 151 14.07 25.34 14.76
CA GLY A 151 15.21 24.40 14.73
C GLY A 151 16.56 25.07 14.93
N SER A 152 16.70 26.33 14.51
CA SER A 152 17.86 27.17 14.80
C SER A 152 17.46 28.65 14.85
N ALA A 153 18.19 29.46 15.60
CA ALA A 153 18.02 30.91 15.62
C ALA A 153 19.38 31.64 15.60
N VAL A 154 19.43 32.77 14.91
CA VAL A 154 20.62 33.65 14.84
C VAL A 154 20.18 35.10 15.03
N ASP A 155 20.91 35.84 15.85
CA ASP A 155 20.74 37.27 16.09
C ASP A 155 21.83 38.07 15.37
N ILE A 156 21.43 39.12 14.66
CA ILE A 156 22.31 40.10 14.03
C ILE A 156 22.01 41.47 14.65
N ASP A 157 23.00 42.17 15.16
CA ASP A 157 22.79 43.51 15.73
C ASP A 157 22.34 44.51 14.65
N ILE A 158 21.61 45.56 15.06
CA ILE A 158 21.06 46.54 14.12
C ILE A 158 22.13 47.24 13.25
N PRO A 159 23.29 47.69 13.80
CA PRO A 159 24.37 48.25 12.99
C PRO A 159 24.85 47.32 11.87
N THR A 160 25.16 46.06 12.19
CA THR A 160 25.56 45.05 11.20
C THR A 160 24.45 44.79 10.19
N PHE A 161 23.19 44.69 10.65
CA PHE A 161 22.04 44.50 9.76
C PHE A 161 21.81 45.68 8.80
N ALA A 162 22.20 46.90 9.20
CA ALA A 162 22.07 48.12 8.42
C ALA A 162 23.24 48.36 7.46
N GLU A 163 24.21 47.44 7.37
CA GLU A 163 25.29 47.54 6.39
C GLU A 163 24.76 47.60 4.96
N LEU A 164 25.32 48.52 4.17
CA LEU A 164 24.92 48.79 2.79
C LEU A 164 24.98 47.50 1.94
N GLY A 165 23.83 47.13 1.35
CA GLY A 165 23.69 45.96 0.47
C GLY A 165 23.47 44.63 1.18
N LEU A 166 23.50 44.56 2.52
CA LEU A 166 23.28 43.30 3.25
C LEU A 166 21.82 42.84 3.16
N VAL A 167 20.86 43.76 3.37
CA VAL A 167 19.42 43.46 3.24
C VAL A 167 19.07 43.01 1.83
N ASP A 168 19.58 43.70 0.80
CA ASP A 168 19.40 43.31 -0.60
C ASP A 168 19.95 41.91 -0.87
N THR A 169 21.14 41.61 -0.33
CA THR A 169 21.77 40.29 -0.45
C THR A 169 20.91 39.20 0.18
N PHE A 170 20.37 39.44 1.38
CA PHE A 170 19.46 38.50 2.03
C PHE A 170 18.16 38.31 1.25
N ALA A 171 17.53 39.40 0.83
CA ALA A 171 16.27 39.37 0.09
C ALA A 171 16.43 38.60 -1.23
N ARG A 172 17.49 38.92 -2.00
CA ARG A 172 17.85 38.20 -3.23
C ARG A 172 18.12 36.72 -3.01
N THR A 173 18.87 36.40 -1.96
CA THR A 173 19.24 35.02 -1.65
C THR A 173 18.00 34.20 -1.26
N LEU A 174 17.13 34.76 -0.41
CA LEU A 174 15.88 34.13 0.01
C LEU A 174 14.88 33.99 -1.14
N ALA A 175 14.74 35.02 -1.97
CA ALA A 175 13.94 34.98 -3.20
C ALA A 175 14.43 33.84 -4.11
N LYS A 176 15.73 33.80 -4.42
CA LYS A 176 16.35 32.75 -5.24
C LYS A 176 16.17 31.35 -4.64
N MET A 177 16.31 31.21 -3.31
CA MET A 177 16.11 29.96 -2.59
C MET A 177 14.64 29.51 -2.52
N SER A 178 13.68 30.40 -2.80
CA SER A 178 12.28 30.01 -2.86
C SER A 178 11.94 29.24 -4.15
N PHE A 179 12.53 29.56 -5.30
CA PHE A 179 12.20 28.90 -6.58
C PHE A 179 13.32 28.04 -7.20
N GLN A 180 14.60 28.27 -6.87
CA GLN A 180 15.70 27.47 -7.44
C GLN A 180 16.02 26.24 -6.59
N ALA A 181 15.93 25.08 -7.23
CA ALA A 181 16.47 23.83 -6.68
C ALA A 181 18.01 23.89 -6.65
N ALA A 182 18.60 23.65 -5.47
CA ALA A 182 20.05 23.51 -5.31
C ALA A 182 20.44 22.01 -5.32
N PRO A 183 21.06 21.49 -6.41
CA PRO A 183 21.47 20.08 -6.50
C PRO A 183 22.46 19.75 -5.37
N GLY A 184 22.20 18.69 -4.59
CA GLY A 184 23.03 18.27 -3.45
C GLY A 184 22.70 18.88 -2.09
N MET A 185 21.79 19.87 -2.06
CA MET A 185 21.24 20.50 -0.84
C MET A 185 19.73 20.26 -0.67
N GLN A 186 19.10 19.57 -1.62
CA GLN A 186 17.74 19.06 -1.46
C GLN A 186 17.65 17.95 -0.39
N PRO A 187 16.46 17.72 0.19
CA PRO A 187 16.21 16.53 1.01
C PRO A 187 16.44 15.28 0.16
N GLN A 188 17.64 14.71 0.23
CA GLN A 188 17.87 13.36 -0.25
C GLN A 188 17.28 12.39 0.79
N VAL A 189 16.76 11.27 0.30
CA VAL A 189 16.09 10.18 1.04
C VAL A 189 16.83 9.73 2.33
N ARG A 190 18.09 10.14 2.55
CA ARG A 190 18.94 9.72 3.67
C ARG A 190 19.60 10.84 4.51
N LYS A 191 19.45 12.14 4.20
CA LYS A 191 20.11 13.22 4.98
C LYS A 191 19.26 14.49 5.07
N ALA A 192 18.97 14.95 6.29
CA ALA A 192 18.56 16.33 6.55
C ALA A 192 19.81 17.20 6.63
N LYS A 193 19.87 18.32 5.89
CA LYS A 193 20.94 19.32 5.99
C LYS A 193 20.35 20.67 6.36
N ALA A 194 21.07 21.43 7.20
CA ALA A 194 20.71 22.78 7.59
C ALA A 194 20.57 23.70 6.36
N MET A 195 19.63 24.64 6.43
CA MET A 195 19.39 25.63 5.37
C MET A 195 20.68 26.41 5.11
N PHE A 196 21.16 26.43 3.86
CA PHE A 196 22.44 27.05 3.48
C PHE A 196 22.62 28.47 4.04
N ILE A 197 21.55 29.28 4.01
CA ILE A 197 21.58 30.66 4.51
C ILE A 197 21.85 30.76 6.02
N MET A 198 21.50 29.75 6.83
CA MET A 198 21.83 29.77 8.26
C MET A 198 23.34 29.69 8.48
N GLY A 199 24.11 29.07 7.58
CA GLY A 199 25.57 29.08 7.66
C GLY A 199 26.14 30.48 7.42
N PHE A 200 25.57 31.22 6.45
CA PHE A 200 25.94 32.61 6.19
C PHE A 200 25.54 33.52 7.37
N LEU A 201 24.31 33.39 7.88
CA LEU A 201 23.83 34.16 9.04
C LEU A 201 24.71 33.93 10.28
N ASN A 202 25.13 32.69 10.56
CA ASN A 202 26.03 32.38 11.68
C ASN A 202 27.44 32.98 11.52
N ALA A 203 27.87 33.32 10.30
CA ALA A 203 29.19 33.92 10.08
C ALA A 203 29.21 35.42 10.41
N ILE A 204 28.04 36.09 10.34
CA ILE A 204 27.88 37.54 10.55
C ILE A 204 27.03 37.89 11.78
N GLY A 205 26.50 36.89 12.47
CA GLY A 205 25.67 37.04 13.65
C GLY A 205 26.04 36.06 14.77
N GLN A 206 25.24 36.03 15.82
CA GLN A 206 25.44 35.15 16.97
C GLN A 206 24.30 34.13 17.09
N SER A 207 24.63 32.87 17.35
CA SER A 207 23.63 31.83 17.60
C SER A 207 22.78 32.21 18.82
N ALA A 208 21.47 32.25 18.65
CA ALA A 208 20.52 32.65 19.70
C ALA A 208 19.83 31.43 20.30
N HIS A 209 19.73 31.40 21.64
CA HIS A 209 18.87 30.43 22.31
C HIS A 209 17.44 30.95 22.36
N VAL A 210 16.47 30.15 21.93
CA VAL A 210 15.07 30.53 21.81
C VAL A 210 14.16 29.49 22.47
N ASP A 211 13.03 29.96 23.00
CA ASP A 211 12.00 29.07 23.53
C ASP A 211 11.40 28.24 22.40
N THR A 212 11.55 26.92 22.50
CA THR A 212 11.04 25.99 21.50
C THR A 212 9.65 25.49 21.87
N ILE A 213 8.77 25.40 20.87
CA ILE A 213 7.46 24.75 20.99
C ILE A 213 7.52 23.35 20.39
N SER A 214 6.88 22.40 21.06
CA SER A 214 6.69 21.05 20.54
C SER A 214 5.32 20.91 19.88
N LYS A 215 5.28 20.32 18.67
CA LYS A 215 4.03 19.97 17.98
C LYS A 215 4.00 18.52 17.56
N ASN A 216 2.87 17.88 17.83
CA ASN A 216 2.51 16.59 17.26
C ASN A 216 1.91 16.82 15.87
N THR A 217 2.71 16.56 14.84
CA THR A 217 2.34 16.66 13.43
C THR A 217 1.71 15.35 12.95
N ARG A 218 0.72 15.47 12.05
CA ARG A 218 0.07 14.35 11.37
C ARG A 218 0.25 14.62 9.89
N GLU A 219 1.17 13.89 9.31
CA GLU A 219 1.56 13.93 7.91
C GLU A 219 1.05 12.67 7.23
N GLU A 220 0.45 12.81 6.06
CA GLU A 220 -0.01 11.72 5.21
C GLU A 220 0.59 11.93 3.83
N VAL A 221 1.07 10.83 3.22
CA VAL A 221 1.60 10.82 1.86
C VAL A 221 0.72 9.86 1.08
N LEU A 222 -0.19 10.41 0.28
CA LEU A 222 -1.22 9.65 -0.43
C LEU A 222 -0.95 9.71 -1.92
N LEU A 223 -0.91 8.55 -2.58
CA LEU A 223 -0.61 8.44 -3.99
C LEU A 223 -1.43 7.32 -4.62
N LEU A 224 -2.27 7.67 -5.60
CA LEU A 224 -2.97 6.74 -6.47
C LEU A 224 -2.91 7.29 -7.90
N ASP A 225 -2.31 6.53 -8.82
CA ASP A 225 -2.28 6.81 -10.27
C ASP A 225 -1.90 8.25 -10.68
N ALA A 226 -1.02 8.91 -9.92
CA ALA A 226 -0.60 10.29 -10.15
C ALA A 226 0.92 10.44 -10.25
N ARG A 227 1.37 11.56 -10.84
CA ARG A 227 2.81 11.89 -10.95
C ARG A 227 3.42 12.32 -9.63
N SER A 228 2.63 12.96 -8.76
CA SER A 228 3.05 13.52 -7.48
C SER A 228 2.03 13.17 -6.39
N PRO A 229 2.49 12.74 -5.18
CA PRO A 229 1.59 12.39 -4.09
C PRO A 229 0.94 13.65 -3.50
N TRP A 230 -0.28 13.50 -2.99
CA TRP A 230 -0.84 14.50 -2.10
C TRP A 230 -0.05 14.51 -0.78
N ARG A 231 0.26 15.73 -0.32
CA ARG A 231 0.82 15.99 1.01
C ARG A 231 0.09 17.16 1.62
N ARG A 232 0.04 17.18 2.94
CA ARG A 232 -0.47 18.33 3.66
C ARG A 232 0.42 19.55 3.41
N SER A 233 -0.19 20.70 3.14
CA SER A 233 0.50 21.95 2.82
C SER A 233 1.49 22.36 3.92
N PRO A 234 2.78 22.56 3.60
CA PRO A 234 3.80 23.07 4.52
C PRO A 234 3.45 24.44 5.13
N VAL A 235 2.73 25.28 4.37
CA VAL A 235 2.28 26.62 4.75
C VAL A 235 1.35 26.57 5.97
N TRP A 236 0.50 25.54 6.06
CA TRP A 236 -0.38 25.37 7.20
C TRP A 236 0.37 25.09 8.50
N LEU A 237 1.47 24.31 8.44
CA LEU A 237 2.32 24.10 9.60
C LEU A 237 3.06 25.40 9.96
N LEU A 238 3.60 26.10 8.97
CA LEU A 238 4.32 27.36 9.12
C LEU A 238 3.47 28.39 9.89
N LEU A 239 2.25 28.68 9.42
CA LEU A 239 1.35 29.62 10.09
C LEU A 239 1.00 29.17 11.50
N ARG A 240 0.72 27.89 11.70
CA ARG A 240 0.45 27.37 13.05
C ARG A 240 1.63 27.57 13.99
N VAL A 241 2.86 27.33 13.53
CA VAL A 241 4.08 27.53 14.33
C VAL A 241 4.27 29.01 14.63
N ALA A 242 4.26 29.86 13.61
CA ALA A 242 4.43 31.31 13.76
C ALA A 242 3.37 31.94 14.69
N LEU A 243 2.09 31.60 14.52
CA LEU A 243 1.02 32.09 15.39
C LEU A 243 1.17 31.61 16.83
N GLN A 244 1.61 30.37 17.07
CA GLN A 244 1.81 29.88 18.43
C GLN A 244 3.03 30.52 19.11
N LEU A 245 4.04 30.94 18.34
CA LEU A 245 5.21 31.65 18.86
C LEU A 245 4.90 33.13 19.15
N LYS A 246 4.00 33.76 18.39
CA LYS A 246 3.71 35.20 18.53
C LYS A 246 2.40 35.53 19.28
N LEU A 247 1.53 34.54 19.52
CA LEU A 247 0.33 34.70 20.35
C LEU A 247 0.48 33.96 21.70
N PRO A 248 -0.04 34.52 22.80
CA PRO A 248 -0.21 33.79 24.04
C PRO A 248 -0.95 32.47 23.83
N TYR A 249 -0.59 31.45 24.59
CA TYR A 249 -1.06 30.08 24.36
C TYR A 249 -2.60 29.95 24.37
N ASP A 250 -3.28 30.63 25.29
CA ASP A 250 -4.73 30.59 25.40
C ASP A 250 -5.40 31.30 24.20
N ILE A 251 -4.87 32.45 23.78
CA ILE A 251 -5.32 33.21 22.61
C ILE A 251 -5.15 32.38 21.34
N TYR A 252 -3.97 31.78 21.15
CA TYR A 252 -3.70 30.91 20.00
C TYR A 252 -4.73 29.78 19.91
N LYS A 253 -5.06 29.09 21.01
CA LYS A 253 -6.03 27.98 20.97
C LYS A 253 -7.44 28.47 20.65
N LYS A 254 -7.87 29.60 21.23
CA LYS A 254 -9.16 30.24 20.94
C LYS A 254 -9.25 30.68 19.48
N PHE A 255 -8.20 31.34 18.97
CA PHE A 255 -8.09 31.75 17.57
C PHE A 255 -8.17 30.55 16.62
N MET A 256 -7.43 29.46 16.89
CA MET A 256 -7.49 28.26 16.04
C MET A 256 -8.88 27.64 15.99
N ALA A 257 -9.65 27.68 17.10
CA ALA A 257 -11.03 27.24 17.09
C ALA A 257 -11.92 28.21 16.29
N PHE A 258 -11.74 29.52 16.48
CA PHE A 258 -12.45 30.56 15.76
C PHE A 258 -12.25 30.48 14.24
N MET A 259 -11.00 30.44 13.76
CA MET A 259 -10.68 30.33 12.34
C MET A 259 -11.32 29.09 11.71
N MET A 260 -11.26 27.94 12.39
CA MET A 260 -11.90 26.72 11.90
C MET A 260 -13.43 26.84 11.87
N SER A 261 -14.04 27.54 12.84
CA SER A 261 -15.47 27.84 12.81
C SER A 261 -15.84 28.77 11.65
N SER A 262 -15.02 29.78 11.33
CA SER A 262 -15.25 30.66 10.17
C SER A 262 -15.24 29.87 8.86
N ILE A 263 -14.38 28.86 8.72
CA ILE A 263 -14.38 27.98 7.53
C ILE A 263 -15.66 27.14 7.44
N ILE A 264 -16.23 26.69 8.57
CA ILE A 264 -17.51 25.97 8.60
C ILE A 264 -18.68 26.89 8.25
N ASN A 265 -18.59 28.18 8.59
CA ASN A 265 -19.63 29.16 8.30
C ASN A 265 -19.57 29.72 6.86
N ASP A 266 -18.65 29.22 6.03
CA ASP A 266 -18.55 29.59 4.62
C ASP A 266 -19.78 29.10 3.84
N HIS A 267 -20.23 29.89 2.87
CA HIS A 267 -21.37 29.54 1.99
C HIS A 267 -21.18 28.22 1.24
N ASP A 268 -19.93 27.83 0.93
CA ASP A 268 -19.59 26.58 0.25
C ASP A 268 -19.64 25.36 1.16
N PHE A 269 -19.75 25.53 2.48
CA PHE A 269 -19.81 24.43 3.44
C PHE A 269 -20.94 23.43 3.12
N GLN A 270 -22.11 23.93 2.71
CA GLN A 270 -23.26 23.09 2.37
C GLN A 270 -23.07 22.26 1.10
N LYS A 271 -22.10 22.62 0.24
CA LYS A 271 -21.76 21.89 -0.98
C LYS A 271 -20.85 20.67 -0.72
N LEU A 272 -20.34 20.51 0.50
CA LEU A 272 -19.54 19.35 0.90
C LEU A 272 -20.42 18.13 1.25
N SER A 273 -19.86 16.92 1.12
CA SER A 273 -20.54 15.68 1.52
C SER A 273 -20.92 15.70 3.02
N SER A 274 -21.96 14.93 3.39
CA SER A 274 -22.37 14.79 4.80
C SER A 274 -21.22 14.36 5.70
N ASP A 275 -20.37 13.46 5.23
CA ASP A 275 -19.26 12.90 6.01
C ASP A 275 -18.14 13.93 6.23
N MET A 276 -17.81 14.72 5.20
CA MET A 276 -16.86 15.82 5.33
C MET A 276 -17.38 16.88 6.32
N ARG A 277 -18.65 17.30 6.17
CA ARG A 277 -19.29 18.25 7.07
C ARG A 277 -19.29 17.76 8.52
N PHE A 278 -19.68 16.50 8.75
CA PHE A 278 -19.67 15.88 10.08
C PHE A 278 -18.26 15.85 10.68
N SER A 279 -17.26 15.43 9.91
CA SER A 279 -15.86 15.40 10.37
C SER A 279 -15.35 16.78 10.79
N MET A 280 -15.66 17.81 10.00
CA MET A 280 -15.30 19.20 10.27
C MET A 280 -15.95 19.70 11.57
N MET A 281 -17.27 19.55 11.69
CA MET A 281 -18.04 19.94 12.88
C MET A 281 -17.55 19.20 14.12
N ALA A 282 -17.35 17.89 14.06
CA ALA A 282 -16.85 17.10 15.17
C ALA A 282 -15.44 17.54 15.61
N LYS A 283 -14.58 17.97 14.68
CA LYS A 283 -13.24 18.49 14.99
C LYS A 283 -13.30 19.84 15.71
N VAL A 284 -14.17 20.75 15.28
CA VAL A 284 -14.38 22.05 15.95
C VAL A 284 -15.05 21.86 17.30
N ALA A 285 -16.12 21.06 17.39
CA ALA A 285 -16.81 20.75 18.64
C ALA A 285 -15.86 20.18 19.69
N ARG A 286 -15.00 19.21 19.32
CA ARG A 286 -13.97 18.69 20.23
C ARG A 286 -12.94 19.73 20.68
N ARG A 287 -12.59 20.71 19.83
CA ARG A 287 -11.66 21.79 20.20
C ARG A 287 -12.32 22.77 21.17
N VAL A 288 -13.57 23.16 20.90
CA VAL A 288 -14.36 24.02 21.79
C VAL A 288 -14.58 23.33 23.13
N TYR A 289 -14.94 22.04 23.13
CA TYR A 289 -15.07 21.24 24.35
C TYR A 289 -13.76 21.24 25.16
N LYS A 290 -12.61 21.00 24.51
CA LYS A 290 -11.30 21.04 25.19
C LYS A 290 -10.97 22.41 25.79
N LEU A 291 -11.37 23.50 25.13
CA LEU A 291 -11.21 24.86 25.62
C LEU A 291 -12.14 25.15 26.82
N ALA A 292 -13.36 24.64 26.79
CA ALA A 292 -14.33 24.78 27.87
C ALA A 292 -13.95 23.94 29.09
N THR A 293 -13.45 22.70 28.92
CA THR A 293 -13.06 21.83 30.03
C THR A 293 -11.84 22.31 30.83
N SER A 294 -11.03 23.22 30.29
CA SER A 294 -9.98 23.93 31.03
C SER A 294 -10.51 24.99 32.02
N SER A 295 -11.82 25.24 32.03
CA SER A 295 -12.54 26.07 32.99
C SER A 295 -13.82 25.31 33.38
N LEU A 296 -13.72 24.47 34.42
CA LEU A 296 -14.69 23.44 34.85
C LEU A 296 -16.19 23.61 34.50
N SER A 297 -16.79 22.44 34.19
CA SER A 297 -18.20 22.03 34.10
C SER A 297 -18.92 22.13 32.73
N PRO A 298 -19.35 21.00 32.13
CA PRO A 298 -20.05 20.98 30.84
C PRO A 298 -21.53 21.35 30.99
N GLY A 299 -21.90 22.51 30.45
CA GLY A 299 -23.28 22.86 30.11
C GLY A 299 -23.78 21.97 28.97
N ASN A 300 -24.59 20.99 29.32
CA ASN A 300 -25.14 19.97 28.45
C ASN A 300 -26.49 20.46 27.89
N THR A 301 -26.51 21.20 26.76
CA THR A 301 -27.75 21.80 26.23
C THR A 301 -28.31 21.17 24.97
N HIS A 302 -27.73 20.09 24.44
CA HIS A 302 -28.26 19.43 23.22
C HIS A 302 -28.85 18.02 23.43
N TRP A 303 -28.68 17.41 24.61
CA TRP A 303 -29.16 16.03 24.88
C TRP A 303 -30.49 15.93 25.63
N SER A 304 -31.03 17.03 26.17
CA SER A 304 -32.28 17.04 26.96
C SER A 304 -33.55 16.85 26.12
N HIS A 305 -33.48 16.98 24.79
CA HIS A 305 -34.63 16.80 23.91
C HIS A 305 -34.93 15.33 23.56
N LEU A 306 -33.94 14.43 23.66
CA LEU A 306 -34.07 13.02 23.27
C LEU A 306 -34.48 12.10 24.44
N GLN A 307 -34.40 12.57 25.70
CA GLN A 307 -34.81 11.82 26.89
C GLN A 307 -36.31 11.93 27.25
N LYS A 308 -37.13 12.60 26.44
CA LYS A 308 -38.57 12.78 26.68
C LYS A 308 -39.48 11.69 26.07
N ARG A 309 -38.96 10.49 25.76
CA ARG A 309 -39.83 9.37 25.37
C ARG A 309 -40.26 8.59 26.61
N PRO A 310 -41.56 8.31 26.81
CA PRO A 310 -42.02 7.54 27.96
C PRO A 310 -41.52 6.08 27.85
N PRO A 311 -41.24 5.42 28.98
CA PRO A 311 -40.83 4.02 28.98
C PRO A 311 -41.94 3.10 28.44
N LEU A 312 -41.54 2.04 27.72
CA LEU A 312 -42.44 1.03 27.17
C LEU A 312 -43.17 0.29 28.30
N ASN A 313 -44.49 0.13 28.16
CA ASN A 313 -45.31 -0.61 29.11
C ASN A 313 -45.14 -2.13 28.90
N LEU A 314 -44.43 -2.79 29.82
CA LEU A 314 -44.14 -4.23 29.78
C LEU A 314 -45.07 -5.07 30.67
N SER A 315 -46.17 -4.49 31.17
CA SER A 315 -47.09 -5.18 32.09
C SER A 315 -47.77 -6.42 31.50
N SER A 316 -47.91 -6.50 30.17
CA SER A 316 -48.43 -7.69 29.46
C SER A 316 -47.48 -8.89 29.45
N LEU A 317 -46.19 -8.69 29.72
CA LEU A 317 -45.21 -9.78 29.84
C LEU A 317 -45.25 -10.47 31.20
N ALA A 318 -45.96 -9.90 32.19
CA ALA A 318 -46.05 -10.45 33.54
C ALA A 318 -47.02 -11.64 33.65
N SER A 319 -47.83 -11.91 32.62
CA SER A 319 -48.91 -12.92 32.62
C SER A 319 -48.68 -14.12 31.70
N LEU A 320 -47.46 -14.34 31.20
CA LEU A 320 -47.14 -15.48 30.31
C LEU A 320 -47.00 -16.78 31.12
N HIS A 321 -47.65 -17.85 30.66
CA HIS A 321 -47.67 -19.18 31.31
C HIS A 321 -47.07 -20.24 30.37
N PHE A 322 -45.74 -20.33 30.38
CA PHE A 322 -44.94 -21.15 29.46
C PHE A 322 -45.34 -22.63 29.39
N ASP A 323 -45.85 -23.21 30.49
CA ASP A 323 -46.26 -24.62 30.52
C ASP A 323 -47.58 -24.89 29.77
N GLN A 324 -48.49 -23.90 29.67
CA GLN A 324 -49.73 -24.01 28.89
C GLN A 324 -49.53 -23.57 27.44
N ASP A 325 -48.66 -22.58 27.21
CA ASP A 325 -48.37 -22.04 25.87
C ASP A 325 -47.52 -22.99 25.00
N GLY A 326 -47.02 -24.11 25.56
CA GLY A 326 -46.26 -25.16 24.86
C GLY A 326 -47.10 -26.27 24.22
N PHE A 327 -48.42 -26.32 24.48
CA PHE A 327 -49.31 -27.35 23.92
C PHE A 327 -50.27 -26.73 22.90
N THR A 328 -49.97 -26.90 21.61
CA THR A 328 -50.91 -26.56 20.53
C THR A 328 -51.49 -27.83 19.92
N ALA A 329 -52.77 -28.10 20.15
CA ALA A 329 -53.48 -29.15 19.41
C ALA A 329 -53.74 -28.67 17.97
N ILE A 330 -53.47 -29.50 16.97
CA ILE A 330 -53.67 -29.19 15.54
C ILE A 330 -54.63 -30.23 14.92
N PRO A 331 -55.94 -30.15 15.24
CA PRO A 331 -56.90 -31.22 14.92
C PRO A 331 -57.04 -31.50 13.42
N ALA A 332 -56.87 -30.46 12.59
CA ALA A 332 -56.93 -30.57 11.14
C ALA A 332 -55.80 -31.44 10.56
N LEU A 333 -54.62 -31.44 11.19
CA LEU A 333 -53.49 -32.28 10.76
C LEU A 333 -53.73 -33.74 11.15
N ASP A 334 -54.27 -33.98 12.35
CA ASP A 334 -54.63 -35.32 12.81
C ASP A 334 -55.72 -35.96 11.93
N GLU A 335 -56.69 -35.15 11.49
CA GLU A 335 -57.76 -35.59 10.57
C GLU A 335 -57.20 -35.86 9.17
N TYR A 336 -56.29 -35.02 8.68
CA TYR A 336 -55.61 -35.22 7.40
C TYR A 336 -54.79 -36.52 7.38
N LEU A 337 -54.01 -36.81 8.44
CA LEU A 337 -53.20 -38.02 8.55
C LEU A 337 -54.06 -39.30 8.56
N LYS A 338 -55.22 -39.25 9.23
CA LYS A 338 -56.21 -40.35 9.19
C LYS A 338 -56.84 -40.54 7.81
N SER A 339 -56.96 -39.48 7.01
CA SER A 339 -57.51 -39.56 5.65
C SER A 339 -56.55 -40.22 4.65
N ILE A 340 -55.24 -40.24 4.91
CA ILE A 340 -54.23 -40.79 4.01
C ILE A 340 -54.32 -42.32 3.97
N SER A 341 -54.53 -42.98 5.12
CA SER A 341 -54.65 -44.44 5.20
C SER A 341 -55.94 -44.98 4.58
N ALA A 342 -56.93 -44.12 4.33
CA ALA A 342 -58.22 -44.47 3.74
C ALA A 342 -58.28 -44.33 2.21
N ARG A 343 -57.18 -43.92 1.54
CA ARG A 343 -57.15 -43.75 0.08
C ARG A 343 -56.83 -45.09 -0.59
N GLU A 344 -57.84 -45.71 -1.22
CA GLU A 344 -57.62 -46.82 -2.16
C GLU A 344 -56.95 -46.29 -3.43
N SER A 345 -55.84 -46.92 -3.82
CA SER A 345 -55.04 -46.52 -4.99
C SER A 345 -55.74 -46.96 -6.28
N GLY A 346 -56.53 -46.06 -6.85
CA GLY A 346 -56.94 -46.16 -8.25
C GLY A 346 -55.77 -45.81 -9.17
N GLN A 347 -54.88 -46.77 -9.44
CA GLN A 347 -53.79 -46.57 -10.40
C GLN A 347 -54.35 -46.53 -11.84
N HIS A 348 -54.58 -45.33 -12.36
CA HIS A 348 -54.48 -45.09 -13.79
C HIS A 348 -52.99 -45.02 -14.15
N THR A 349 -52.48 -46.03 -14.85
CA THR A 349 -51.15 -45.99 -15.47
C THR A 349 -51.12 -44.87 -16.51
N THR A 350 -50.47 -43.76 -16.18
CA THR A 350 -50.08 -42.75 -17.16
C THR A 350 -48.68 -43.11 -17.67
N ASP A 351 -48.40 -42.84 -18.95
CA ASP A 351 -47.10 -43.00 -19.62
C ASP A 351 -46.02 -42.01 -19.08
N PHE A 352 -46.06 -41.70 -17.79
CA PHE A 352 -45.06 -40.90 -17.11
C PHE A 352 -43.87 -41.79 -16.75
N ASN A 353 -42.81 -41.69 -17.56
CA ASN A 353 -41.54 -42.36 -17.30
C ASN A 353 -40.55 -41.31 -16.76
N PRO A 354 -40.51 -41.05 -15.44
CA PRO A 354 -39.59 -40.06 -14.89
C PRO A 354 -38.15 -40.54 -15.13
N GLU A 355 -37.38 -39.79 -15.92
CA GLU A 355 -35.94 -39.99 -15.98
C GLU A 355 -35.33 -39.58 -14.64
N SER A 356 -34.76 -40.54 -13.92
CA SER A 356 -34.09 -40.27 -12.64
C SER A 356 -32.86 -39.42 -12.87
N GLY A 357 -32.78 -38.25 -12.22
CA GLY A 357 -31.59 -37.40 -12.20
C GLY A 357 -30.49 -37.91 -11.26
N MET A 358 -30.58 -39.13 -10.74
CA MET A 358 -29.54 -39.71 -9.87
C MET A 358 -28.31 -40.12 -10.67
N ALA A 359 -27.15 -39.64 -10.24
CA ALA A 359 -25.86 -40.01 -10.80
C ALA A 359 -25.47 -41.41 -10.35
N ILE A 360 -25.03 -42.24 -11.30
CA ILE A 360 -24.49 -43.59 -11.04
C ILE A 360 -23.01 -43.57 -11.40
N PHE A 361 -22.14 -43.73 -10.39
CA PHE A 361 -20.70 -43.74 -10.57
C PHE A 361 -20.15 -45.17 -10.70
N GLN A 362 -19.28 -45.39 -11.68
CA GLN A 362 -18.64 -46.68 -11.90
C GLN A 362 -17.44 -46.85 -10.94
N PRO A 363 -17.25 -48.00 -10.27
CA PRO A 363 -16.18 -48.18 -9.28
C PRO A 363 -14.75 -47.92 -9.78
N SER A 364 -14.47 -48.17 -11.06
CA SER A 364 -13.13 -48.05 -11.65
C SER A 364 -12.86 -46.70 -12.34
N VAL A 365 -13.85 -45.82 -12.40
CA VAL A 365 -13.75 -44.54 -13.14
C VAL A 365 -13.92 -43.40 -12.16
N LEU A 366 -12.99 -42.44 -12.20
CA LEU A 366 -13.07 -41.26 -11.36
C LEU A 366 -14.37 -40.48 -11.65
N PRO A 367 -15.17 -40.13 -10.63
CA PRO A 367 -16.45 -39.46 -10.84
C PRO A 367 -16.30 -38.13 -11.58
N TYR A 368 -17.22 -37.87 -12.51
CA TYR A 368 -17.34 -36.61 -13.22
C TYR A 368 -18.50 -35.80 -12.63
N LEU A 369 -18.19 -34.61 -12.10
CA LEU A 369 -19.17 -33.77 -11.39
C LEU A 369 -20.01 -32.79 -12.24
N PRO A 370 -19.61 -32.36 -13.45
CA PRO A 370 -20.44 -31.46 -14.24
C PRO A 370 -21.81 -32.05 -14.59
N GLY A 371 -22.85 -31.29 -14.27
CA GLY A 371 -24.25 -31.69 -14.53
C GLY A 371 -24.94 -32.39 -13.35
N ILE A 372 -24.24 -32.64 -12.24
CA ILE A 372 -24.83 -33.21 -11.02
C ILE A 372 -25.90 -32.30 -10.39
N ASP A 373 -25.78 -30.99 -10.59
CA ASP A 373 -26.71 -29.96 -10.13
C ASP A 373 -27.72 -29.51 -11.18
N SER A 374 -27.76 -30.17 -12.37
CA SER A 374 -28.70 -29.84 -13.45
C SER A 374 -30.16 -29.95 -13.01
N HIS A 375 -30.44 -30.85 -12.08
CA HIS A 375 -31.74 -31.00 -11.44
C HIS A 375 -31.62 -30.74 -9.94
N ARG A 376 -32.17 -29.60 -9.50
CA ARG A 376 -32.08 -29.13 -8.09
C ARG A 376 -32.49 -30.17 -7.06
N ASP A 377 -33.46 -31.02 -7.40
CA ASP A 377 -33.99 -32.04 -6.49
C ASP A 377 -33.02 -33.22 -6.26
N TYR A 378 -32.06 -33.42 -7.17
CA TYR A 378 -31.10 -34.53 -7.11
C TYR A 378 -29.70 -34.11 -6.66
N THR A 379 -29.44 -32.81 -6.47
CA THR A 379 -28.09 -32.33 -6.12
C THR A 379 -27.56 -32.96 -4.82
N ILE A 380 -28.34 -32.97 -3.74
CA ILE A 380 -27.91 -33.56 -2.45
C ILE A 380 -27.74 -35.08 -2.55
N PRO A 381 -28.70 -35.86 -3.09
CA PRO A 381 -28.49 -37.30 -3.33
C PRO A 381 -27.25 -37.62 -4.17
N ASN A 382 -26.97 -36.82 -5.19
CA ASN A 382 -25.82 -37.03 -6.07
C ASN A 382 -24.49 -36.71 -5.37
N LEU A 383 -24.44 -35.67 -4.53
CA LEU A 383 -23.29 -35.39 -3.67
C LEU A 383 -23.05 -36.52 -2.67
N HIS A 384 -24.11 -37.06 -2.08
CA HIS A 384 -24.00 -38.21 -1.19
C HIS A 384 -23.49 -39.47 -1.93
N ALA A 385 -24.01 -39.76 -3.13
CA ALA A 385 -23.53 -40.86 -3.96
C ALA A 385 -22.04 -40.70 -4.32
N PHE A 386 -21.60 -39.47 -4.56
CA PHE A 386 -20.19 -39.15 -4.80
C PHE A 386 -19.33 -39.40 -3.56
N GLU A 387 -19.74 -38.89 -2.39
CA GLU A 387 -19.03 -39.10 -1.12
C GLU A 387 -18.90 -40.59 -0.77
N MET A 388 -19.95 -41.38 -1.03
CA MET A 388 -19.93 -42.83 -0.88
C MET A 388 -18.97 -43.51 -1.85
N TRP A 389 -18.90 -43.04 -3.11
CA TRP A 389 -17.92 -43.54 -4.07
C TRP A 389 -16.50 -43.27 -3.58
N ILE A 390 -16.21 -42.06 -3.08
CA ILE A 390 -14.90 -41.69 -2.56
C ILE A 390 -14.52 -42.58 -1.37
N ALA A 391 -15.41 -42.72 -0.39
CA ALA A 391 -15.20 -43.55 0.79
C ALA A 391 -14.84 -45.01 0.44
N THR A 392 -15.38 -45.52 -0.68
CA THR A 392 -15.25 -46.93 -1.05
C THR A 392 -14.12 -47.21 -2.04
N HIS A 393 -13.88 -46.31 -3.00
CA HIS A 393 -13.10 -46.63 -4.21
C HIS A 393 -11.83 -45.78 -4.40
N ILE A 394 -11.68 -44.63 -3.72
CA ILE A 394 -10.58 -43.69 -4.02
C ILE A 394 -9.18 -44.26 -3.77
N ASN A 395 -9.02 -45.10 -2.73
CA ASN A 395 -7.73 -45.72 -2.42
C ASN A 395 -7.33 -46.73 -3.52
N GLN A 396 -8.26 -47.58 -3.96
CA GLN A 396 -8.02 -48.54 -5.03
C GLN A 396 -7.74 -47.82 -6.36
N TRP A 397 -8.50 -46.76 -6.65
CA TRP A 397 -8.30 -45.95 -7.85
C TRP A 397 -6.90 -45.32 -7.85
N SER A 398 -6.49 -44.66 -6.76
CA SER A 398 -5.16 -44.03 -6.70
C SER A 398 -4.02 -45.04 -6.77
N ASP A 399 -4.17 -46.25 -6.22
CA ASP A 399 -3.15 -47.30 -6.36
C ASP A 399 -2.99 -47.80 -7.81
N LEU A 400 -4.08 -47.87 -8.56
CA LEU A 400 -4.07 -48.27 -9.98
C LEU A 400 -3.52 -47.16 -10.89
N HIS A 401 -3.77 -45.90 -10.54
CA HIS A 401 -3.46 -44.73 -11.38
C HIS A 401 -2.23 -43.91 -10.91
N LYS A 402 -1.51 -44.33 -9.87
CA LYS A 402 -0.34 -43.59 -9.34
C LYS A 402 0.80 -43.39 -10.33
N THR A 403 0.86 -44.16 -11.42
CA THR A 403 1.83 -44.00 -12.51
C THR A 403 1.36 -43.05 -13.61
N ASP A 404 0.10 -42.62 -13.59
CA ASP A 404 -0.47 -41.80 -14.65
C ASP A 404 -0.10 -40.33 -14.44
N ALA A 405 0.47 -39.72 -15.48
CA ALA A 405 0.98 -38.35 -15.40
C ALA A 405 -0.12 -37.32 -15.05
N ASN A 406 -1.36 -37.58 -15.47
CA ASN A 406 -2.52 -36.70 -15.29
C ASN A 406 -3.37 -37.03 -14.05
N ALA A 407 -3.01 -38.03 -13.23
CA ALA A 407 -3.81 -38.39 -12.06
C ALA A 407 -3.96 -37.21 -11.07
N CYS A 408 -2.88 -36.46 -10.82
CA CYS A 408 -2.93 -35.31 -9.92
C CYS A 408 -3.78 -34.16 -10.47
N GLU A 409 -3.81 -33.95 -11.80
CA GLU A 409 -4.69 -32.97 -12.43
C GLU A 409 -6.16 -33.35 -12.23
N GLN A 410 -6.52 -34.59 -12.59
CA GLN A 410 -7.90 -35.09 -12.45
C GLN A 410 -8.40 -35.00 -11.00
N LEU A 411 -7.55 -35.36 -10.04
CA LEU A 411 -7.89 -35.27 -8.62
C LEU A 411 -8.01 -33.83 -8.13
N TYR A 412 -7.14 -32.92 -8.57
CA TYR A 412 -7.23 -31.51 -8.17
C TYR A 412 -8.49 -30.85 -8.74
N ASP A 413 -8.78 -31.05 -10.02
CA ASP A 413 -10.01 -30.62 -10.68
C ASP A 413 -11.26 -31.12 -9.93
N LEU A 414 -11.22 -32.37 -9.46
CA LEU A 414 -12.31 -32.97 -8.71
C LEU A 414 -12.47 -32.33 -7.31
N ILE A 415 -11.36 -32.05 -6.62
CA ILE A 415 -11.36 -31.35 -5.33
C ILE A 415 -12.02 -29.96 -5.47
N GLU A 416 -11.62 -29.17 -6.47
CA GLU A 416 -12.15 -27.81 -6.64
C GLU A 416 -13.65 -27.83 -6.95
N ARG A 417 -14.08 -28.70 -7.87
CA ARG A 417 -15.49 -28.83 -8.26
C ARG A 417 -16.35 -29.33 -7.11
N TYR A 418 -15.90 -30.36 -6.38
CA TYR A 418 -16.65 -30.88 -5.23
C TYR A 418 -16.74 -29.83 -4.13
N HIS A 419 -15.64 -29.15 -3.81
CA HIS A 419 -15.63 -28.10 -2.78
C HIS A 419 -16.63 -26.99 -3.09
N ASP A 420 -16.67 -26.48 -4.32
CA ASP A 420 -17.62 -25.44 -4.74
C ASP A 420 -19.07 -25.93 -4.67
N LEU A 421 -19.37 -27.13 -5.19
CA LEU A 421 -20.73 -27.70 -5.16
C LEU A 421 -21.20 -27.99 -3.73
N ALA A 422 -20.38 -28.66 -2.94
CA ALA A 422 -20.72 -29.07 -1.57
C ALA A 422 -20.89 -27.85 -0.66
N LEU A 423 -20.02 -26.83 -0.74
CA LEU A 423 -20.18 -25.63 0.07
C LEU A 423 -21.50 -24.90 -0.21
N ARG A 424 -21.93 -24.81 -1.47
CA ARG A 424 -23.20 -24.17 -1.82
C ARG A 424 -24.41 -24.86 -1.19
N GLN A 425 -24.36 -26.18 -1.06
CA GLN A 425 -25.47 -26.99 -0.52
C GLN A 425 -25.40 -27.18 1.00
N TYR A 426 -24.20 -27.31 1.56
CA TYR A 426 -23.99 -27.69 2.96
C TYR A 426 -23.76 -26.50 3.89
N LEU A 427 -23.68 -25.27 3.37
CA LEU A 427 -23.52 -24.09 4.21
C LEU A 427 -24.63 -23.99 5.26
N GLY A 428 -24.23 -23.95 6.53
CA GLY A 428 -25.15 -23.94 7.68
C GLY A 428 -25.45 -25.32 8.28
N ASN A 429 -24.97 -26.41 7.67
CA ASN A 429 -25.02 -27.75 8.22
C ASN A 429 -23.61 -28.25 8.62
N PRO A 430 -23.24 -28.22 9.91
CA PRO A 430 -21.90 -28.59 10.35
C PRO A 430 -21.57 -30.08 10.19
N GLU A 431 -22.56 -30.98 10.18
CA GLU A 431 -22.36 -32.42 9.93
C GLU A 431 -22.01 -32.65 8.46
N ALA A 432 -22.81 -32.11 7.54
CA ALA A 432 -22.55 -32.23 6.10
C ALA A 432 -21.22 -31.56 5.69
N LEU A 433 -20.87 -30.42 6.33
CA LEU A 433 -19.56 -29.80 6.14
C LEU A 433 -18.41 -30.68 6.65
N SER A 434 -18.61 -31.41 7.75
CA SER A 434 -17.61 -32.34 8.28
C SER A 434 -17.34 -33.49 7.32
N VAL A 435 -18.39 -34.06 6.71
CA VAL A 435 -18.27 -35.10 5.67
C VAL A 435 -17.61 -34.54 4.41
N CYS A 436 -17.93 -33.30 4.03
CA CYS A 436 -17.28 -32.62 2.91
C CYS A 436 -15.78 -32.49 3.10
N TYR A 437 -15.33 -31.96 4.24
CA TYR A 437 -13.90 -31.83 4.53
C TYR A 437 -13.20 -33.18 4.65
N LEU A 438 -13.86 -34.18 5.23
CA LEU A 438 -13.35 -35.56 5.27
C LEU A 438 -13.09 -36.10 3.85
N THR A 439 -14.06 -35.90 2.95
CA THR A 439 -13.99 -36.35 1.55
C THR A 439 -12.90 -35.63 0.76
N ILE A 440 -12.74 -34.31 0.95
CA ILE A 440 -11.65 -33.54 0.35
C ILE A 440 -10.27 -34.03 0.81
N LEU A 441 -10.13 -34.39 2.09
CA LEU A 441 -8.87 -34.93 2.62
C LEU A 441 -8.51 -36.30 2.03
N GLU A 442 -9.50 -37.17 1.76
CA GLU A 442 -9.28 -38.45 1.09
C GLU A 442 -8.86 -38.27 -0.37
N LEU A 443 -9.49 -37.34 -1.09
CA LEU A 443 -9.07 -36.94 -2.43
C LEU A 443 -7.64 -36.39 -2.44
N TRP A 444 -7.31 -35.51 -1.49
CA TRP A 444 -5.97 -34.94 -1.39
C TRP A 444 -4.92 -35.99 -1.02
N LYS A 445 -5.24 -36.93 -0.12
CA LYS A 445 -4.39 -38.10 0.18
C LYS A 445 -4.09 -38.89 -1.09
N ALA A 446 -5.10 -39.22 -1.89
CA ALA A 446 -4.93 -39.93 -3.15
C ALA A 446 -4.01 -39.17 -4.12
N LEU A 447 -4.14 -37.83 -4.14
CA LEU A 447 -3.28 -36.96 -4.94
C LEU A 447 -1.82 -37.02 -4.46
N ASP A 448 -1.58 -36.93 -3.16
CA ASP A 448 -0.22 -37.04 -2.57
C ASP A 448 0.41 -38.41 -2.82
N VAL A 449 -0.37 -39.49 -2.80
CA VAL A 449 0.10 -40.84 -3.17
C VAL A 449 0.58 -40.88 -4.62
N CYS A 450 -0.19 -40.34 -5.56
CA CYS A 450 0.21 -40.28 -6.97
C CYS A 450 1.45 -39.39 -7.16
N ALA A 451 1.46 -38.19 -6.56
CA ALA A 451 2.55 -37.24 -6.71
C ALA A 451 3.87 -37.76 -6.12
N THR A 452 3.84 -38.39 -4.95
CA THR A 452 5.03 -38.98 -4.31
C THR A 452 5.49 -40.26 -4.98
N HIS A 453 4.62 -40.97 -5.71
CA HIS A 453 5.03 -42.08 -6.56
C HIS A 453 5.80 -41.60 -7.80
N LEU A 454 5.27 -40.57 -8.50
CA LEU A 454 5.90 -39.99 -9.68
C LEU A 454 7.18 -39.22 -9.34
N TYR A 455 7.19 -38.52 -8.20
CA TYR A 455 8.32 -37.72 -7.74
C TYR A 455 8.65 -38.08 -6.28
N PRO A 456 9.42 -39.17 -6.04
CA PRO A 456 9.77 -39.63 -4.69
C PRO A 456 10.40 -38.55 -3.80
N LEU A 457 11.10 -37.58 -4.42
CA LEU A 457 11.67 -36.41 -3.77
C LEU A 457 10.66 -35.61 -2.94
N LEU A 458 9.36 -35.61 -3.31
CA LEU A 458 8.32 -34.90 -2.57
C LEU A 458 8.12 -35.46 -1.15
N ALA A 459 8.37 -36.75 -0.94
CA ALA A 459 8.20 -37.41 0.35
C ALA A 459 9.15 -36.87 1.44
N ASP A 460 10.26 -36.24 1.04
CA ASP A 460 11.24 -35.66 1.96
C ASP A 460 10.75 -34.38 2.65
N TYR A 461 9.74 -33.71 2.08
CA TYR A 461 9.25 -32.42 2.55
C TYR A 461 7.98 -32.58 3.39
N ARG A 462 7.94 -31.84 4.49
CA ARG A 462 6.76 -31.74 5.35
C ARG A 462 5.63 -31.00 4.63
N LEU A 463 4.38 -31.37 4.92
CA LEU A 463 3.19 -30.69 4.41
C LEU A 463 2.79 -29.52 5.30
N ASP A 464 3.18 -29.58 6.58
CA ASP A 464 2.70 -28.70 7.66
C ASP A 464 1.17 -28.67 7.73
N LEU A 465 0.56 -29.85 7.55
CA LEU A 465 -0.86 -30.09 7.69
C LEU A 465 -1.11 -30.89 8.98
N SER A 466 -1.40 -30.18 10.07
CA SER A 466 -1.77 -30.81 11.34
C SER A 466 -3.23 -31.24 11.32
N MET A 467 -3.50 -32.52 11.55
CA MET A 467 -4.88 -33.05 11.63
C MET A 467 -5.64 -32.63 12.89
N ALA A 468 -5.05 -31.81 13.77
CA ALA A 468 -5.71 -31.34 14.99
C ALA A 468 -7.05 -30.62 14.76
N PHE A 469 -7.26 -30.01 13.59
CA PHE A 469 -8.54 -29.38 13.26
C PHE A 469 -9.68 -30.39 13.09
N ALA A 470 -9.38 -31.64 12.74
CA ALA A 470 -10.38 -32.68 12.50
C ALA A 470 -11.08 -33.15 13.78
N GLN A 471 -10.55 -32.81 14.96
CA GLN A 471 -11.24 -33.01 16.25
C GLN A 471 -12.57 -32.26 16.34
N ASN A 472 -12.80 -31.27 15.47
CA ASN A 472 -14.04 -30.51 15.41
C ASN A 472 -15.06 -31.10 14.43
N PHE A 473 -14.73 -32.20 13.74
CA PHE A 473 -15.65 -32.83 12.80
C PHE A 473 -16.79 -33.54 13.53
N LEU A 474 -18.01 -33.31 13.06
CA LEU A 474 -19.22 -33.98 13.53
C LEU A 474 -19.45 -35.22 12.66
N LEU A 475 -18.90 -36.36 13.08
CA LEU A 475 -18.96 -37.65 12.37
C LEU A 475 -19.78 -38.66 13.20
N PRO A 476 -21.10 -38.76 12.98
CA PRO A 476 -21.97 -39.57 13.84
C PRO A 476 -21.81 -41.08 13.63
N SER A 477 -21.26 -41.54 12.50
CA SER A 477 -21.12 -42.96 12.20
C SER A 477 -19.72 -43.52 12.49
N GLU A 478 -19.65 -44.79 12.87
CA GLU A 478 -18.38 -45.50 13.05
C GLU A 478 -17.55 -45.52 11.75
N ALA A 479 -18.20 -45.70 10.60
CA ALA A 479 -17.53 -45.74 9.30
C ALA A 479 -16.81 -44.41 8.99
N GLU A 480 -17.43 -43.27 9.28
CA GLU A 480 -16.79 -41.94 9.12
C GLU A 480 -15.62 -41.74 10.08
N MET A 481 -15.75 -42.18 11.35
CA MET A 481 -14.65 -42.12 12.31
C MET A 481 -13.47 -42.99 11.91
N GLN A 482 -13.71 -44.18 11.33
CA GLN A 482 -12.68 -45.05 10.78
C GLN A 482 -11.97 -44.41 9.57
N ARG A 483 -12.71 -43.74 8.68
CA ARG A 483 -12.14 -42.96 7.58
C ARG A 483 -11.21 -41.85 8.09
N LEU A 484 -11.65 -41.11 9.12
CA LEU A 484 -10.82 -40.08 9.74
C LEU A 484 -9.53 -40.67 10.35
N LEU A 485 -9.62 -41.78 11.08
CA LEU A 485 -8.46 -42.46 11.66
C LEU A 485 -7.44 -42.87 10.59
N ALA A 486 -7.91 -43.35 9.43
CA ALA A 486 -7.04 -43.70 8.31
C ALA A 486 -6.30 -42.49 7.75
N LEU A 487 -6.95 -41.32 7.66
CA LEU A 487 -6.32 -40.07 7.27
C LEU A 487 -5.31 -39.58 8.31
N GLU A 488 -5.68 -39.56 9.60
CA GLU A 488 -4.77 -39.16 10.68
C GLU A 488 -3.50 -40.01 10.69
N THR A 489 -3.65 -41.32 10.48
CA THR A 489 -2.53 -42.26 10.36
C THR A 489 -1.66 -41.94 9.15
N TYR A 490 -2.28 -41.69 7.98
CA TYR A 490 -1.56 -41.33 6.75
C TYR A 490 -0.74 -40.06 6.93
N PHE A 491 -1.38 -38.95 7.33
CA PHE A 491 -0.72 -37.65 7.46
C PHE A 491 0.36 -37.66 8.53
N THR A 492 0.11 -38.31 9.68
CA THR A 492 1.13 -38.47 10.73
C THR A 492 2.34 -39.25 10.23
N THR A 493 2.10 -40.36 9.51
CA THR A 493 3.19 -41.16 8.92
C THR A 493 3.96 -40.36 7.86
N ARG A 494 3.24 -39.60 7.03
CA ARG A 494 3.80 -38.74 5.98
C ARG A 494 4.67 -37.61 6.56
N GLU A 495 4.23 -36.98 7.63
CA GLU A 495 4.98 -35.96 8.36
C GLU A 495 6.22 -36.54 9.06
N ASN A 496 6.11 -37.73 9.67
CA ASN A 496 7.24 -38.37 10.37
C ASN A 496 8.34 -38.87 9.43
N ARG A 497 8.00 -39.20 8.18
CA ARG A 497 8.98 -39.59 7.14
C ARG A 497 9.73 -38.40 6.55
N ALA A 498 9.09 -37.23 6.54
CA ALA A 498 9.68 -36.02 6.00
C ALA A 498 10.75 -35.47 6.95
N HIS A 499 11.89 -35.06 6.40
CA HIS A 499 13.02 -34.51 7.15
C HIS A 499 13.35 -33.06 6.76
N LEU A 500 12.71 -32.54 5.71
CA LEU A 500 12.85 -31.15 5.26
C LEU A 500 11.60 -30.32 5.58
N PRO A 501 11.76 -29.05 6.00
CA PRO A 501 10.63 -28.15 6.24
C PRO A 501 9.75 -27.93 4.99
N SER A 502 8.45 -27.71 5.19
CA SER A 502 7.50 -27.42 4.11
C SER A 502 7.88 -26.19 3.28
N ALA A 503 8.50 -25.18 3.93
CA ALA A 503 8.98 -23.97 3.28
C ALA A 503 9.90 -24.29 2.09
N ARG A 504 10.72 -25.34 2.18
CA ARG A 504 11.67 -25.75 1.13
C ARG A 504 10.99 -26.43 -0.07
N CYS A 505 9.72 -26.82 0.04
CA CYS A 505 8.94 -27.30 -1.11
C CYS A 505 8.03 -26.20 -1.68
N SER A 506 7.68 -25.20 -0.87
CA SER A 506 6.61 -24.25 -1.18
C SER A 506 7.11 -22.86 -1.59
N TYR A 507 8.09 -22.27 -0.89
CA TYR A 507 8.46 -20.87 -1.14
C TYR A 507 9.92 -20.46 -0.83
N ALA A 508 10.68 -21.27 -0.10
CA ALA A 508 12.07 -20.97 0.23
C ALA A 508 12.99 -21.43 -0.91
N ILE A 509 13.78 -20.49 -1.47
CA ILE A 509 14.79 -20.80 -2.48
C ILE A 509 16.13 -21.05 -1.77
N THR A 510 16.42 -22.32 -1.51
CA THR A 510 17.65 -22.80 -0.85
C THR A 510 18.25 -23.97 -1.64
N ALA A 511 19.49 -24.35 -1.35
CA ALA A 511 20.16 -25.43 -2.08
C ALA A 511 19.43 -26.79 -1.97
N ASP A 512 18.65 -26.98 -0.92
CA ASP A 512 17.89 -28.19 -0.62
C ASP A 512 16.38 -28.05 -0.86
N CYS A 513 15.95 -26.96 -1.50
CA CYS A 513 14.56 -26.80 -1.91
C CYS A 513 14.20 -27.75 -3.07
N PHE A 514 12.92 -28.08 -3.21
CA PHE A 514 12.46 -29.08 -4.18
C PHE A 514 12.90 -28.71 -5.60
N SER A 515 12.70 -27.45 -6.01
CA SER A 515 13.08 -26.98 -7.34
C SER A 515 14.58 -27.18 -7.67
N VAL A 516 15.46 -26.99 -6.68
CA VAL A 516 16.92 -27.13 -6.87
C VAL A 516 17.33 -28.59 -6.85
N ARG A 517 16.83 -29.39 -5.90
CA ARG A 517 17.12 -30.83 -5.84
C ARG A 517 16.58 -31.57 -7.07
N TYR A 518 15.41 -31.18 -7.56
CA TYR A 518 14.86 -31.70 -8.81
C TYR A 518 15.74 -31.30 -10.00
N PHE A 519 16.13 -30.03 -10.13
CA PHE A 519 17.07 -29.63 -11.17
C PHE A 519 18.36 -30.46 -11.17
N ASP A 520 18.93 -30.74 -10.00
CA ASP A 520 20.18 -31.47 -9.86
C ASP A 520 20.06 -32.98 -10.20
N GLN A 521 18.86 -33.56 -10.03
CA GLN A 521 18.62 -34.98 -10.31
C GLN A 521 18.17 -35.26 -11.75
N TYR A 522 17.58 -34.27 -12.44
CA TYR A 522 16.94 -34.48 -13.73
C TYR A 522 17.65 -33.69 -14.86
N PRO A 523 18.33 -34.36 -15.82
CA PRO A 523 19.18 -33.72 -16.82
C PRO A 523 18.48 -32.72 -17.76
N ASP A 524 17.19 -32.89 -18.02
CA ASP A 524 16.46 -32.05 -18.99
C ASP A 524 16.49 -30.55 -18.64
N LEU A 525 16.46 -30.21 -17.35
CA LEU A 525 16.56 -28.83 -16.90
C LEU A 525 17.98 -28.28 -16.98
N GLN A 526 19.01 -29.14 -16.88
CA GLN A 526 20.41 -28.76 -17.04
C GLN A 526 20.71 -28.41 -18.50
N VAL A 527 20.19 -29.21 -19.43
CA VAL A 527 20.25 -28.92 -20.88
C VAL A 527 19.52 -27.61 -21.20
N LEU A 528 18.38 -27.34 -20.53
CA LEU A 528 17.66 -26.08 -20.69
C LEU A 528 18.48 -24.88 -20.19
N LEU A 529 19.14 -25.00 -19.03
CA LEU A 529 20.02 -23.97 -18.50
C LEU A 529 21.15 -23.67 -19.48
N GLU A 530 21.86 -24.70 -19.95
CA GLU A 530 22.94 -24.55 -20.92
C GLU A 530 22.47 -23.85 -22.20
N LYS A 531 21.30 -24.23 -22.72
CA LYS A 531 20.70 -23.60 -23.89
C LYS A 531 20.45 -22.10 -23.68
N ILE A 532 19.93 -21.72 -22.51
CA ILE A 532 19.69 -20.31 -22.15
C ILE A 532 21.01 -19.55 -22.05
N GLU A 533 22.03 -20.14 -21.41
CA GLU A 533 23.34 -19.51 -21.23
C GLU A 533 24.09 -19.32 -22.55
N VAL A 534 24.07 -20.31 -23.43
CA VAL A 534 24.67 -20.22 -24.78
C VAL A 534 24.02 -19.09 -25.58
N GLN A 535 22.69 -19.02 -25.60
CA GLN A 535 21.98 -17.95 -26.29
C GLN A 535 22.29 -16.58 -25.67
N ALA A 536 22.27 -16.47 -24.34
CA ALA A 536 22.58 -15.22 -23.64
C ALA A 536 24.03 -14.75 -23.90
N ALA A 537 24.98 -15.69 -23.97
CA ALA A 537 26.37 -15.40 -24.30
C ALA A 537 26.53 -14.87 -25.74
N GLN A 538 25.82 -15.44 -26.70
CA GLN A 538 25.81 -14.97 -28.08
C GLN A 538 25.21 -13.56 -28.19
N GLU A 539 24.08 -13.31 -27.53
CA GLU A 539 23.43 -11.99 -27.51
C GLU A 539 24.32 -10.93 -26.84
N LYS A 540 25.02 -11.29 -25.76
CA LYS A 540 26.00 -10.43 -25.09
C LYS A 540 27.18 -10.12 -26.01
N ALA A 541 27.75 -11.11 -26.70
CA ALA A 541 28.87 -10.91 -27.62
C ALA A 541 28.47 -9.97 -28.77
N ALA A 542 27.31 -10.19 -29.40
CA ALA A 542 26.78 -9.32 -30.44
C ALA A 542 26.56 -7.88 -29.96
N LYS A 543 26.11 -7.70 -28.70
CA LYS A 543 25.94 -6.37 -28.10
C LYS A 543 27.28 -5.65 -27.85
N LEU A 544 28.34 -6.39 -27.48
CA LEU A 544 29.68 -5.81 -27.32
C LEU A 544 30.29 -5.39 -28.67
N GLU A 545 30.05 -6.17 -29.73
CA GLU A 545 30.45 -5.79 -31.10
C GLU A 545 29.70 -4.53 -31.57
N GLU A 546 28.40 -4.43 -31.29
CA GLU A 546 27.60 -3.23 -31.56
C GLU A 546 28.18 -2.01 -30.82
N LEU A 547 28.55 -2.16 -29.54
CA LEU A 547 29.16 -1.10 -28.74
C LEU A 547 30.50 -0.65 -29.34
N ALA A 548 31.37 -1.59 -29.72
CA ALA A 548 32.67 -1.28 -30.31
C ALA A 548 32.52 -0.51 -31.65
N ARG A 549 31.56 -0.92 -32.48
CA ARG A 549 31.23 -0.22 -33.73
C ARG A 549 30.73 1.19 -33.48
N LEU A 550 29.82 1.38 -32.53
CA LEU A 550 29.27 2.69 -32.19
C LEU A 550 30.30 3.62 -31.54
N LYS A 551 31.22 3.09 -30.72
CA LYS A 551 32.37 3.85 -30.18
C LYS A 551 33.31 4.32 -31.29
N SER A 552 33.64 3.44 -32.24
CA SER A 552 34.48 3.78 -33.39
C SER A 552 33.84 4.90 -34.22
N GLU A 553 32.52 4.83 -34.45
CA GLU A 553 31.78 5.88 -35.15
C GLU A 553 31.73 7.19 -34.37
N TYR A 554 31.55 7.13 -33.04
CA TYR A 554 31.61 8.31 -32.18
C TYR A 554 32.97 9.00 -32.25
N GLU A 555 34.07 8.25 -32.15
CA GLU A 555 35.43 8.77 -32.28
C GLU A 555 35.69 9.38 -33.66
N ARG A 556 35.19 8.74 -34.73
CA ARG A 556 35.26 9.26 -36.10
C ARG A 556 34.54 10.60 -36.23
N LEU A 557 33.31 10.70 -35.72
CA LEU A 557 32.51 11.94 -35.75
C LEU A 557 33.15 13.05 -34.90
N MET A 558 33.73 12.71 -33.74
CA MET A 558 34.42 13.68 -32.88
C MET A 558 35.74 14.17 -33.48
N THR A 559 36.43 13.32 -34.26
CA THR A 559 37.60 13.71 -35.05
C THR A 559 37.19 14.68 -36.16
N LEU A 560 36.16 14.34 -36.95
CA LEU A 560 35.63 15.24 -37.98
C LEU A 560 35.15 16.59 -37.40
N HIS A 561 34.53 16.58 -36.22
CA HIS A 561 34.15 17.81 -35.52
C HIS A 561 35.36 18.67 -35.14
N ARG A 562 36.47 18.05 -34.72
CA ARG A 562 37.70 18.75 -34.36
C ARG A 562 38.37 19.38 -35.59
N ASP A 563 38.38 18.66 -36.70
CA ASP A 563 39.10 19.02 -37.92
C ASP A 563 38.31 19.95 -38.85
N THR A 564 37.02 20.17 -38.56
CA THR A 564 36.15 21.09 -39.31
C THR A 564 35.97 22.41 -38.56
N PHE A 565 35.82 23.53 -39.28
CA PHE A 565 35.52 24.86 -38.72
C PHE A 565 34.03 25.20 -38.81
N CYS A 566 33.55 26.08 -37.92
CA CYS A 566 32.18 26.58 -38.04
C CYS A 566 32.04 27.44 -39.30
N GLN A 567 30.95 27.24 -40.03
CA GLN A 567 30.62 28.03 -41.21
C GLN A 567 29.72 29.19 -40.80
N TYR A 568 30.06 30.38 -41.25
CA TYR A 568 29.29 31.61 -41.04
C TYR A 568 28.91 32.16 -42.42
N TYR A 569 27.75 32.78 -42.50
CA TYR A 569 27.31 33.52 -43.68
C TYR A 569 27.02 34.96 -43.27
N GLU A 570 27.23 35.85 -44.23
CA GLU A 570 26.97 37.26 -44.04
C GLU A 570 25.46 37.51 -44.18
N TYR A 571 24.85 38.02 -43.12
CA TYR A 571 23.43 38.38 -43.08
C TYR A 571 23.31 39.89 -43.08
N VAL A 572 22.58 40.44 -44.04
CA VAL A 572 22.29 41.87 -44.08
C VAL A 572 21.14 42.14 -43.10
N SER A 573 21.44 42.81 -41.98
CA SER A 573 20.43 43.20 -41.00
C SER A 573 19.65 44.44 -41.43
N GLU A 574 20.32 45.35 -42.14
CA GLU A 574 19.73 46.58 -42.69
C GLU A 574 20.39 46.88 -44.04
N GLU A 575 19.58 47.02 -45.09
CA GLU A 575 20.05 47.40 -46.42
C GLU A 575 20.43 48.89 -46.46
N ALA A 576 21.37 49.24 -47.34
CA ALA A 576 21.78 50.62 -47.53
C ALA A 576 20.57 51.48 -47.94
N ASN A 577 20.37 52.60 -47.26
CA ASN A 577 19.28 53.54 -47.52
C ASN A 577 19.79 54.99 -47.49
N GLU A 578 18.91 55.96 -47.77
CA GLU A 578 19.29 57.39 -47.88
C GLU A 578 19.97 57.97 -46.63
N TRP A 579 19.73 57.37 -45.45
CA TRP A 579 20.29 57.81 -44.17
C TRP A 579 21.53 57.00 -43.75
N MET A 580 21.79 55.86 -44.40
CA MET A 580 22.91 54.97 -44.11
C MET A 580 23.47 54.35 -45.41
N PRO A 581 24.56 54.91 -45.98
CA PRO A 581 25.05 54.57 -47.32
C PRO A 581 25.75 53.21 -47.43
N GLN A 582 25.90 52.47 -46.32
CA GLN A 582 26.47 51.12 -46.29
C GLN A 582 25.50 50.18 -45.57
N ALA A 583 25.27 49.00 -46.14
CA ALA A 583 24.45 47.97 -45.52
C ALA A 583 25.12 47.46 -44.23
N VAL A 584 24.35 47.28 -43.17
CA VAL A 584 24.84 46.69 -41.92
C VAL A 584 24.79 45.17 -42.10
N THR A 585 25.96 44.56 -42.15
CA THR A 585 26.10 43.11 -42.21
C THR A 585 26.56 42.55 -40.87
N GLU A 586 26.02 41.40 -40.50
CA GLU A 586 26.47 40.62 -39.36
C GLU A 586 26.80 39.19 -39.78
N GLN A 587 27.82 38.61 -39.15
CA GLN A 587 28.21 37.22 -39.39
C GLN A 587 27.29 36.30 -38.58
N ARG A 588 26.35 35.62 -39.26
CA ARG A 588 25.47 34.62 -38.64
C ARG A 588 26.01 33.22 -38.84
N HIS A 589 25.94 32.41 -37.80
CA HIS A 589 26.32 31.00 -37.86
C HIS A 589 25.35 30.23 -38.79
N SER A 590 25.88 29.44 -39.72
CA SER A 590 25.08 28.64 -40.65
C SER A 590 24.25 27.60 -39.89
N TYR A 591 22.96 27.51 -40.22
CA TYR A 591 22.08 26.46 -39.68
C TYR A 591 22.42 25.07 -40.25
N LEU A 592 23.18 25.00 -41.36
CA LEU A 592 23.70 23.78 -41.98
C LEU A 592 25.19 23.55 -41.65
N CYS A 593 25.68 24.13 -40.54
CA CYS A 593 27.08 24.02 -40.16
C CYS A 593 27.47 22.55 -39.92
N GLN A 594 28.30 22.01 -40.81
CA GLN A 594 28.74 20.61 -40.80
C GLN A 594 29.49 20.24 -39.51
N LYS A 595 30.28 21.17 -38.95
CA LYS A 595 30.94 20.98 -37.64
C LYS A 595 29.92 20.72 -36.52
N CYS A 596 28.87 21.52 -36.46
CA CYS A 596 27.80 21.40 -35.46
C CYS A 596 26.94 20.15 -35.72
N GLU A 597 26.73 19.79 -36.99
CA GLU A 597 26.06 18.55 -37.39
C GLU A 597 26.82 17.31 -36.91
N TYR A 598 28.15 17.23 -37.06
CA TYR A 598 28.94 16.10 -36.56
C TYR A 598 28.83 15.95 -35.03
N LYS A 599 28.87 17.06 -34.29
CA LYS A 599 28.67 17.05 -32.83
C LYS A 599 27.25 16.59 -32.46
N SER A 600 26.24 17.03 -33.21
CA SER A 600 24.85 16.61 -33.01
C SER A 600 24.66 15.13 -33.32
N LYS A 601 25.22 14.61 -34.42
CA LYS A 601 25.22 13.18 -34.76
C LYS A 601 25.92 12.35 -33.70
N ALA A 602 27.09 12.77 -33.23
CA ALA A 602 27.82 12.08 -32.16
C ALA A 602 27.03 12.07 -30.84
N ALA A 603 26.41 13.19 -30.46
CA ALA A 603 25.52 13.27 -29.29
C ALA A 603 24.23 12.46 -29.44
N GLY A 604 23.80 12.19 -30.69
CA GLY A 604 22.66 11.36 -31.02
C GLY A 604 22.92 9.85 -30.99
N LEU A 605 24.20 9.42 -30.96
CA LEU A 605 24.55 8.00 -30.89
C LEU A 605 24.18 7.41 -29.54
N LYS A 606 23.35 6.37 -29.58
CA LYS A 606 22.80 5.69 -28.41
C LYS A 606 22.88 4.18 -28.57
N ILE A 607 22.92 3.47 -27.45
CA ILE A 607 22.88 2.01 -27.40
C ILE A 607 21.87 1.54 -26.36
N ASP A 608 21.13 0.49 -26.69
CA ASP A 608 20.25 -0.19 -25.74
C ASP A 608 21.04 -1.22 -24.94
N ILE A 609 20.76 -1.27 -23.64
CA ILE A 609 21.41 -2.20 -22.70
C ILE A 609 20.99 -3.65 -22.98
N HIS A 610 21.90 -4.57 -22.72
CA HIS A 610 21.65 -6.00 -22.66
C HIS A 610 21.68 -6.47 -21.20
N GLU A 611 20.57 -7.00 -20.73
CA GLU A 611 20.43 -7.61 -19.39
C GLU A 611 20.57 -9.14 -19.48
N TRP A 612 21.40 -9.74 -18.64
CA TRP A 612 21.51 -11.20 -18.57
C TRP A 612 20.17 -11.79 -18.12
N PRO A 613 19.64 -12.85 -18.76
CA PRO A 613 18.27 -13.32 -18.51
C PRO A 613 18.11 -14.01 -17.15
N LEU A 614 19.17 -14.63 -16.62
CA LEU A 614 19.10 -15.41 -15.38
C LEU A 614 19.70 -14.66 -14.17
N PRO A 615 19.26 -14.95 -12.94
CA PRO A 615 19.86 -14.39 -11.72
C PRO A 615 21.35 -14.72 -11.58
N VAL A 616 22.09 -13.96 -10.76
CA VAL A 616 23.53 -14.20 -10.52
C VAL A 616 23.77 -15.44 -9.65
N SER A 617 22.89 -15.72 -8.69
CA SER A 617 23.03 -16.85 -7.78
C SER A 617 22.65 -18.15 -8.45
N THR A 618 23.54 -19.14 -8.47
CA THR A 618 23.30 -20.48 -9.03
C THR A 618 22.03 -21.13 -8.46
N THR A 619 21.77 -20.99 -7.16
CA THR A 619 20.54 -21.51 -6.54
C THR A 619 19.28 -20.90 -7.14
N ASN A 620 19.29 -19.58 -7.37
CA ASN A 620 18.16 -18.88 -8.00
C ASN A 620 18.04 -19.22 -9.49
N GLN A 621 19.15 -19.42 -10.20
CA GLN A 621 19.13 -19.87 -11.60
C GLN A 621 18.41 -21.22 -11.72
N LYS A 622 18.80 -22.20 -10.91
CA LYS A 622 18.17 -23.53 -10.88
C LYS A 622 16.68 -23.44 -10.57
N ALA A 623 16.29 -22.64 -9.58
CA ALA A 623 14.88 -22.43 -9.25
C ALA A 623 14.08 -21.76 -10.38
N VAL A 624 14.65 -20.74 -11.04
CA VAL A 624 14.02 -20.08 -12.19
C VAL A 624 13.84 -21.06 -13.35
N VAL A 625 14.87 -21.84 -13.71
CA VAL A 625 14.79 -22.81 -14.79
C VAL A 625 13.78 -23.93 -14.48
N PHE A 626 13.74 -24.39 -13.23
CA PHE A 626 12.71 -25.33 -12.77
C PHE A 626 11.31 -24.74 -12.94
N GLU A 627 11.04 -23.51 -12.49
CA GLU A 627 9.71 -22.89 -12.58
C GLU A 627 9.30 -22.50 -14.01
N MET A 628 10.25 -22.43 -14.94
CA MET A 628 9.94 -22.34 -16.37
C MET A 628 9.35 -23.64 -16.93
N ARG A 629 9.77 -24.81 -16.41
CA ARG A 629 9.29 -26.13 -16.83
C ARG A 629 9.09 -27.10 -15.64
N PRO A 630 8.22 -26.76 -14.66
CA PRO A 630 8.00 -27.63 -13.53
C PRO A 630 7.25 -28.88 -13.99
N PRO A 631 7.49 -30.03 -13.33
CA PRO A 631 6.84 -31.28 -13.69
C PRO A 631 5.32 -31.17 -13.56
N PHE A 632 4.59 -31.75 -14.51
CA PHE A 632 3.15 -31.54 -14.64
C PHE A 632 2.37 -31.86 -13.35
N SER A 633 2.49 -33.08 -12.84
CA SER A 633 1.76 -33.52 -11.64
C SER A 633 2.23 -32.81 -10.36
N PHE A 634 3.46 -32.25 -10.34
CA PHE A 634 3.94 -31.43 -9.23
C PHE A 634 3.18 -30.10 -9.12
N ILE A 635 2.83 -29.48 -10.26
CA ILE A 635 2.06 -28.23 -10.28
C ILE A 635 0.73 -28.44 -9.55
N HIS A 636 -0.03 -29.46 -9.95
CA HIS A 636 -1.33 -29.75 -9.35
C HIS A 636 -1.21 -30.19 -7.89
N TRP A 637 -0.15 -30.92 -7.51
CA TRP A 637 0.13 -31.22 -6.11
C TRP A 637 0.39 -29.97 -5.26
N ARG A 638 1.20 -29.04 -5.76
CA ARG A 638 1.52 -27.79 -5.05
C ARG A 638 0.29 -26.90 -4.93
N ASP A 639 -0.40 -26.69 -6.05
CA ASP A 639 -1.56 -25.79 -6.11
C ASP A 639 -2.72 -26.35 -5.28
N SER A 640 -2.98 -27.66 -5.33
CA SER A 640 -3.98 -28.32 -4.48
C SER A 640 -3.66 -28.28 -2.98
N LEU A 641 -2.39 -28.38 -2.58
CA LEU A 641 -1.99 -28.23 -1.18
C LEU A 641 -2.25 -26.81 -0.67
N VAL A 642 -1.95 -25.80 -1.49
CA VAL A 642 -2.25 -24.41 -1.15
C VAL A 642 -3.77 -24.18 -1.12
N PHE A 643 -4.52 -24.73 -2.07
CA PHE A 643 -5.99 -24.70 -2.08
C PHE A 643 -6.58 -25.34 -0.82
N LEU A 644 -6.15 -26.54 -0.46
CA LEU A 644 -6.59 -27.21 0.77
C LEU A 644 -6.36 -26.32 1.99
N ARG A 645 -5.15 -25.74 2.12
CA ARG A 645 -4.83 -24.94 3.30
C ARG A 645 -5.60 -23.63 3.35
N ILE A 646 -5.74 -22.93 2.22
CA ILE A 646 -6.30 -21.58 2.21
C ILE A 646 -7.81 -21.59 1.94
N ASN A 647 -8.24 -22.27 0.88
CA ASN A 647 -9.64 -22.24 0.44
C ASN A 647 -10.53 -23.16 1.29
N VAL A 648 -10.01 -24.31 1.72
CA VAL A 648 -10.78 -25.28 2.51
C VAL A 648 -10.60 -25.02 4.02
N LEU A 649 -9.35 -24.99 4.49
CA LEU A 649 -9.02 -24.85 5.91
C LEU A 649 -8.88 -23.39 6.39
N GLN A 650 -9.11 -22.41 5.51
CA GLN A 650 -9.13 -20.98 5.84
C GLN A 650 -7.84 -20.48 6.51
N ALA A 651 -6.69 -21.06 6.18
CA ALA A 651 -5.39 -20.59 6.64
C ALA A 651 -4.98 -19.29 5.94
N GLU A 652 -4.18 -18.48 6.62
CA GLU A 652 -3.69 -17.20 6.09
C GLU A 652 -2.16 -17.15 6.04
N TYR A 653 -1.61 -16.44 5.06
CA TYR A 653 -0.16 -16.21 4.99
C TYR A 653 0.32 -15.30 6.13
N THR A 654 1.33 -15.76 6.88
CA THR A 654 1.99 -15.05 8.00
C THR A 654 2.41 -13.62 7.66
N MET A 655 2.93 -13.42 6.45
CA MET A 655 3.48 -12.14 6.00
C MET A 655 2.89 -11.75 4.64
N GLY A 656 1.61 -12.04 4.40
CA GLY A 656 0.89 -11.83 3.13
C GLY A 656 1.08 -10.43 2.54
N THR A 657 2.20 -10.22 1.87
CA THR A 657 2.63 -8.93 1.34
C THR A 657 2.17 -8.88 -0.10
N ARG A 658 1.29 -7.93 -0.41
CA ARG A 658 0.90 -7.67 -1.79
C ARG A 658 2.10 -7.15 -2.57
N ALA A 659 2.24 -7.62 -3.80
CA ALA A 659 3.32 -7.19 -4.67
C ALA A 659 3.18 -5.69 -5.02
N ARG A 660 4.27 -4.94 -4.84
CA ARG A 660 4.42 -3.53 -5.27
C ARG A 660 4.31 -3.38 -6.78
N ALA A 661 4.85 -4.35 -7.50
CA ALA A 661 4.91 -4.39 -8.95
C ALA A 661 4.96 -5.86 -9.37
N GLN A 662 4.53 -6.14 -10.60
CA GLN A 662 4.39 -7.49 -11.10
C GLN A 662 5.23 -7.66 -12.37
N TYR A 663 6.31 -8.42 -12.26
CA TYR A 663 7.13 -8.89 -13.38
C TYR A 663 7.22 -10.42 -13.32
N PRO A 664 6.17 -11.14 -13.76
CA PRO A 664 6.17 -12.60 -13.77
C PRO A 664 7.07 -13.16 -14.87
N LEU A 665 7.66 -14.33 -14.63
CA LEU A 665 8.52 -15.01 -15.61
C LEU A 665 7.84 -15.23 -16.97
N SER A 666 6.52 -15.40 -16.99
CA SER A 666 5.72 -15.57 -18.21
C SER A 666 5.74 -14.35 -19.14
N THR A 667 6.06 -13.17 -18.61
CA THR A 667 6.11 -11.91 -19.37
C THR A 667 7.53 -11.45 -19.70
N ASP A 668 8.55 -12.19 -19.26
CA ASP A 668 9.94 -11.90 -19.56
C ASP A 668 10.25 -12.30 -21.02
N GLU A 669 10.52 -11.34 -21.90
CA GLU A 669 10.73 -11.59 -23.33
C GLU A 669 11.92 -12.55 -23.65
N LYS A 670 12.87 -12.68 -22.71
CA LYS A 670 14.04 -13.55 -22.88
C LYS A 670 13.77 -14.95 -22.38
N LEU A 671 13.02 -15.09 -21.29
CA LEU A 671 12.73 -16.38 -20.66
C LEU A 671 11.41 -17.01 -21.13
N ALA A 672 10.39 -16.21 -21.47
CA ALA A 672 9.04 -16.70 -21.79
C ALA A 672 9.02 -17.69 -22.96
N ARG A 673 9.92 -17.53 -23.94
CA ARG A 673 10.07 -18.44 -25.09
C ARG A 673 10.47 -19.87 -24.72
N PHE A 674 11.03 -20.06 -23.52
CA PHE A 674 11.49 -21.35 -23.03
C PHE A 674 10.51 -21.98 -22.03
N ALA A 675 9.59 -21.20 -21.47
CA ALA A 675 8.63 -21.66 -20.48
C ALA A 675 7.52 -22.50 -21.10
N THR A 676 7.03 -23.50 -20.36
CA THR A 676 5.92 -24.37 -20.76
C THR A 676 4.81 -24.31 -19.72
N GLY A 677 3.54 -24.39 -20.14
CA GLY A 677 2.36 -24.35 -19.27
C GLY A 677 1.94 -22.92 -18.92
N GLN A 678 0.74 -22.51 -19.33
CA GLN A 678 0.16 -21.21 -19.01
C GLN A 678 -0.87 -21.36 -17.89
N HIS A 679 -0.91 -20.38 -16.97
CA HIS A 679 -1.79 -20.30 -15.80
C HIS A 679 -1.51 -21.34 -14.71
N ARG A 680 -0.91 -20.88 -13.61
CA ARG A 680 -0.66 -21.64 -12.38
C ARG A 680 -0.94 -20.74 -11.21
N ARG A 681 -1.46 -21.30 -10.11
CA ARG A 681 -1.68 -20.53 -8.89
C ARG A 681 -0.35 -20.09 -8.29
N ILE A 682 0.61 -21.02 -8.20
CA ILE A 682 1.93 -20.74 -7.64
C ILE A 682 2.99 -20.63 -8.73
N GLY A 683 3.72 -19.51 -8.74
CA GLY A 683 4.87 -19.27 -9.62
C GLY A 683 5.85 -18.23 -9.08
N LEU A 684 6.84 -17.85 -9.88
CA LEU A 684 7.81 -16.81 -9.53
C LEU A 684 7.40 -15.44 -10.03
N LEU A 685 7.51 -14.44 -9.15
CA LEU A 685 7.26 -13.03 -9.43
C LEU A 685 8.42 -12.19 -8.92
N SER A 686 8.84 -11.20 -9.71
CA SER A 686 9.71 -10.13 -9.21
C SER A 686 8.96 -8.82 -9.03
N GLU A 687 9.28 -8.10 -7.96
CA GLU A 687 8.88 -6.70 -7.77
C GLU A 687 9.87 -5.72 -8.41
N ASP A 688 11.09 -6.20 -8.68
CA ASP A 688 12.15 -5.38 -9.24
C ASP A 688 11.98 -5.30 -10.76
N LYS A 689 11.98 -4.07 -11.26
CA LYS A 689 11.75 -3.80 -12.68
C LYS A 689 12.97 -4.26 -13.49
N PRO A 690 12.79 -5.07 -14.56
CA PRO A 690 13.91 -5.43 -15.43
C PRO A 690 14.53 -4.17 -16.04
N HIS A 691 15.85 -4.16 -16.16
CA HIS A 691 16.61 -3.00 -16.62
C HIS A 691 16.11 -2.51 -18.00
N THR A 692 15.74 -3.45 -18.87
CA THR A 692 15.16 -3.20 -20.21
C THR A 692 13.88 -2.38 -20.21
N ARG A 693 13.13 -2.34 -19.10
CA ARG A 693 11.89 -1.55 -18.98
C ARG A 693 12.08 -0.23 -18.22
N THR A 694 13.29 0.08 -17.78
CA THR A 694 13.58 1.33 -17.06
C THR A 694 13.82 2.51 -18.01
N HIS A 695 13.75 3.74 -17.50
CA HIS A 695 14.14 4.94 -18.28
C HIS A 695 15.62 4.95 -18.68
N ARG A 696 16.43 4.03 -18.12
CA ARG A 696 17.85 3.86 -18.39
C ARG A 696 18.13 2.76 -19.42
N LYS A 697 17.11 2.25 -20.10
CA LYS A 697 17.24 1.19 -21.12
C LYS A 697 18.14 1.57 -22.29
N THR A 698 18.29 2.87 -22.53
CA THR A 698 19.11 3.43 -23.61
C THR A 698 20.14 4.38 -23.01
N MET A 699 21.38 4.29 -23.46
CA MET A 699 22.52 5.05 -22.96
C MET A 699 23.23 5.82 -24.08
N ASP A 700 23.73 7.00 -23.77
CA ASP A 700 24.58 7.78 -24.69
C ASP A 700 25.96 7.10 -24.82
N ILE A 701 26.42 6.90 -26.05
CA ILE A 701 27.69 6.20 -26.33
C ILE A 701 28.89 6.88 -25.66
N ALA A 702 28.86 8.20 -25.51
CA ALA A 702 29.90 8.97 -24.84
C ALA A 702 30.16 8.54 -23.39
N LYS A 703 29.18 7.91 -22.74
CA LYS A 703 29.26 7.44 -21.34
C LYS A 703 29.26 5.92 -21.23
N ALA A 704 29.07 5.19 -22.33
CA ALA A 704 28.83 3.76 -22.31
C ALA A 704 30.12 2.97 -22.06
N THR A 705 30.10 2.16 -21.00
CA THR A 705 31.11 1.12 -20.74
C THR A 705 30.53 -0.28 -20.94
N ASP A 706 31.39 -1.27 -21.18
CA ASP A 706 30.98 -2.66 -21.40
C ASP A 706 30.14 -3.21 -20.23
N ALA A 707 30.51 -2.84 -19.00
CA ALA A 707 29.80 -3.21 -17.78
C ALA A 707 28.44 -2.51 -17.60
N GLU A 708 28.28 -1.30 -18.14
CA GLU A 708 27.01 -0.56 -18.06
C GLU A 708 26.04 -0.93 -19.18
N VAL A 709 26.56 -1.41 -20.31
CA VAL A 709 25.75 -1.92 -21.43
C VAL A 709 25.32 -3.36 -21.18
N CYS A 710 26.20 -4.21 -20.63
CA CYS A 710 25.89 -5.62 -20.34
C CYS A 710 25.70 -5.83 -18.83
N LEU A 711 24.45 -5.69 -18.37
CA LEU A 711 24.08 -5.80 -16.97
C LEU A 711 23.72 -7.24 -16.57
N ALA A 712 23.89 -7.56 -15.28
CA ALA A 712 23.28 -8.74 -14.69
C ALA A 712 21.75 -8.60 -14.64
N SER A 713 21.03 -9.72 -14.45
CA SER A 713 19.58 -9.70 -14.27
C SER A 713 19.19 -8.82 -13.08
N GLY A 714 18.29 -7.85 -13.33
CA GLY A 714 17.69 -7.02 -12.30
C GLY A 714 16.51 -7.71 -11.60
N LEU A 715 16.10 -8.90 -12.05
CA LEU A 715 14.97 -9.63 -11.48
C LEU A 715 15.37 -10.35 -10.19
N ASN A 716 14.67 -10.02 -9.12
CA ASN A 716 14.70 -10.74 -7.85
C ASN A 716 13.40 -11.51 -7.66
N SER A 717 13.38 -12.74 -8.15
CA SER A 717 12.18 -13.57 -8.21
C SER A 717 11.90 -14.29 -6.88
N LYS A 718 10.64 -14.26 -6.43
CA LYS A 718 10.16 -14.98 -5.24
C LYS A 718 8.84 -15.68 -5.55
N TYR A 719 8.52 -16.72 -4.81
CA TYR A 719 7.28 -17.45 -4.98
C TYR A 719 6.06 -16.62 -4.60
N TYR A 720 5.05 -16.67 -5.46
CA TYR A 720 3.87 -15.83 -5.46
C TYR A 720 2.62 -16.66 -5.72
N ASP A 721 1.56 -16.38 -4.96
CA ASP A 721 0.21 -16.92 -5.19
C ASP A 721 -0.58 -15.89 -6.02
N SER A 722 -0.90 -16.24 -7.27
CA SER A 722 -1.62 -15.37 -8.21
C SER A 722 -3.09 -15.18 -7.87
N ASP A 723 -3.71 -16.14 -7.20
CA ASP A 723 -5.15 -16.13 -6.93
C ASP A 723 -5.46 -15.18 -5.78
N ILE A 724 -4.56 -15.13 -4.78
CA ILE A 724 -4.67 -14.24 -3.62
C ILE A 724 -3.94 -12.92 -3.85
N GLY A 725 -2.96 -12.91 -4.75
CA GLY A 725 -2.20 -11.73 -5.12
C GLY A 725 -1.07 -11.38 -4.12
N THR A 726 -0.50 -12.38 -3.44
CA THR A 726 0.49 -12.20 -2.36
C THR A 726 1.72 -13.09 -2.50
N PHE A 727 2.87 -12.61 -2.03
CA PHE A 727 4.05 -13.47 -1.89
C PHE A 727 3.82 -14.56 -0.85
N ILE A 728 4.24 -15.78 -1.19
CA ILE A 728 4.08 -16.93 -0.31
C ILE A 728 5.02 -16.79 0.88
N SER A 729 4.47 -17.04 2.06
CA SER A 729 5.21 -17.13 3.32
C SER A 729 4.65 -18.30 4.14
N GLY A 730 5.13 -18.49 5.36
CA GLY A 730 4.55 -19.51 6.24
C GLY A 730 3.04 -19.29 6.38
N LEU A 731 2.27 -20.36 6.57
CA LEU A 731 0.83 -20.29 6.79
C LEU A 731 0.53 -20.41 8.28
N LEU A 732 -0.34 -19.54 8.78
CA LEU A 732 -0.93 -19.66 10.12
C LEU A 732 -2.30 -20.31 9.98
N ALA A 733 -2.48 -21.43 10.67
CA ALA A 733 -3.80 -21.96 10.91
C ALA A 733 -4.59 -20.94 11.73
N GLN A 734 -5.80 -20.58 11.30
CA GLN A 734 -6.69 -19.84 12.17
C GLN A 734 -7.04 -20.74 13.36
N THR A 735 -6.54 -20.42 14.55
CA THR A 735 -7.00 -21.00 15.82
C THR A 735 -8.42 -20.52 16.20
N LYS A 736 -9.12 -19.88 15.26
CA LYS A 736 -10.50 -19.40 15.37
C LYS A 736 -11.38 -20.10 14.35
N TYR A 737 -11.53 -21.43 14.47
CA TYR A 737 -12.75 -22.05 13.95
C TYR A 737 -13.91 -21.59 14.83
N HIS A 738 -14.45 -20.38 14.59
CA HIS A 738 -15.75 -19.86 15.01
C HIS A 738 -15.84 -18.36 14.67
N SER A 739 -16.43 -18.00 13.53
CA SER A 739 -17.20 -16.74 13.38
C SER A 739 -18.06 -16.62 12.12
N THR A 740 -18.12 -17.61 11.23
CA THR A 740 -19.07 -17.61 10.10
C THR A 740 -20.36 -18.34 10.44
N ALA A 741 -20.99 -17.94 11.55
CA ALA A 741 -22.42 -18.08 11.74
C ALA A 741 -22.97 -16.66 11.95
N PRO A 742 -24.03 -16.22 11.24
CA PRO A 742 -24.61 -14.90 11.46
C PRO A 742 -25.25 -14.89 12.85
N THR A 743 -24.53 -14.41 13.85
CA THR A 743 -25.11 -14.12 15.16
C THR A 743 -25.90 -12.83 15.02
N SER A 744 -27.21 -12.97 14.96
CA SER A 744 -28.16 -11.88 15.17
C SER A 744 -27.88 -11.22 16.52
N SER A 745 -27.92 -9.90 16.50
CA SER A 745 -27.65 -9.00 17.62
C SER A 745 -28.38 -9.28 18.94
N ARG A 746 -27.67 -8.93 20.03
CA ARG A 746 -28.08 -8.59 21.41
C ARG A 746 -27.99 -9.70 22.47
N GLY A 747 -27.14 -9.45 23.46
CA GLY A 747 -27.11 -10.14 24.75
C GLY A 747 -25.81 -9.82 25.49
N ASP A 748 -25.94 -9.20 26.66
CA ASP A 748 -24.89 -8.57 27.47
C ASP A 748 -23.76 -9.49 27.96
N GLY A 749 -22.69 -8.83 28.42
CA GLY A 749 -21.41 -9.39 28.79
C GLY A 749 -21.42 -10.48 29.85
N LEU A 750 -20.46 -11.39 29.71
CA LEU A 750 -19.71 -12.00 30.81
C LEU A 750 -18.37 -12.52 30.25
N ARG A 751 -17.27 -11.81 30.57
CA ARG A 751 -15.90 -12.26 30.31
C ARG A 751 -15.57 -13.39 31.30
N TYR A 752 -15.49 -14.63 30.84
CA TYR A 752 -14.73 -15.66 31.55
C TYR A 752 -13.26 -15.60 31.12
N LYS A 753 -12.38 -15.25 32.07
CA LYS A 753 -10.94 -15.44 31.97
C LYS A 753 -10.65 -16.93 32.19
N SER A 754 -10.20 -17.66 31.17
CA SER A 754 -9.58 -18.98 31.35
C SER A 754 -8.09 -18.79 31.66
N SER A 755 -7.74 -18.98 32.93
CA SER A 755 -6.37 -19.06 33.42
C SER A 755 -5.69 -20.35 32.94
N SER A 756 -4.49 -20.22 32.39
CA SER A 756 -3.56 -21.31 32.12
C SER A 756 -3.22 -22.07 33.40
N ILE A 757 -3.45 -23.38 33.45
CA ILE A 757 -2.89 -24.27 34.46
C ILE A 757 -1.95 -25.26 33.77
N ALA A 758 -0.68 -25.14 34.11
CA ALA A 758 0.41 -25.99 33.68
C ALA A 758 0.25 -27.42 34.22
N HIS A 759 0.65 -28.39 33.39
CA HIS A 759 0.74 -29.80 33.71
C HIS A 759 1.59 -30.11 34.94
N ARG A 760 1.08 -30.97 35.83
CA ARG A 760 1.88 -31.88 36.67
C ARG A 760 1.31 -33.30 36.59
N PRO A 761 2.15 -34.34 36.54
CA PRO A 761 1.73 -35.72 36.31
C PRO A 761 1.17 -36.36 37.58
N ILE A 762 0.10 -37.14 37.43
CA ILE A 762 -0.59 -37.88 38.48
C ILE A 762 0.23 -39.13 38.83
N ARG A 763 0.72 -39.22 40.08
CA ARG A 763 1.21 -40.45 40.71
C ARG A 763 0.02 -41.25 41.23
N MET A 764 -0.09 -42.52 40.84
CA MET A 764 -1.04 -43.48 41.40
C MET A 764 -0.75 -43.73 42.89
N ALA A 765 -1.76 -43.62 43.73
CA ALA A 765 -1.71 -44.00 45.14
C ALA A 765 -2.17 -45.47 45.31
N LYS A 766 -1.38 -46.27 46.02
CA LYS A 766 -1.79 -47.55 46.60
C LYS A 766 -2.60 -47.28 47.89
N PRO A 767 -3.57 -48.15 48.25
CA PRO A 767 -4.43 -47.96 49.42
C PRO A 767 -3.68 -48.25 50.72
N GLN A 768 -3.88 -47.40 51.72
CA GLN A 768 -3.48 -47.66 53.11
C GLN A 768 -4.52 -48.51 53.82
N ILE A 769 -4.04 -49.50 54.58
CA ILE A 769 -4.79 -50.23 55.59
C ILE A 769 -4.50 -49.55 56.93
N LEU A 770 -5.61 -49.24 57.62
CA LEU A 770 -5.82 -48.75 58.99
C LEU A 770 -5.40 -47.31 59.31
#